data_AF-A0A8J1LB33-F1
#
_entry.id   AF-A0A8J1LB33-F1
#
_cell.length_a   1.000
_cell.length_b   1.000
_cell.length_c   1.000
_cell.angle_alpha   90.00
_cell.angle_beta   90.00
_cell.angle_gamma   90.00
#
_symmetry.space_group_name_H-M   'P 1'
#
loop_
_entity.id
_entity.type
_entity.pdbx_description
1 polymer ?
#
loop_
_entity_poly.entity_id
_entity_poly.type
_entity_poly.pdbx_seq_one_letter_code
_entity_poly.pdbx_strand_id
1 'polypeptide(L)'
;MFYLLRLPTMCHTWPVTSLLRSGLFYLLIFTCSSQGRACDKSPCFSGRCANNTCVCDPGWVGDLCQHCQGRFRLTEPSGFLTDGPINYKYKTKCTWLIEGYPHAVLRLRFNHFATECSWDHMYVYDGDSIYSPLIAVLSGLIVPEAPGNETVPEVVTTSGFALLHFFSDAAYNLTGFNIFYSINSCPSNCSGHGKCTGSSLVPSRVYCECDKYWKGEACDIPYCKNNCGSPDHGYCDLTGEKLCVCNDSWQGPDCSLNVPSTDSYWILPNVKPFSPSVGRASHKSVMRGKFMWVIGGHAFNYSSFQMVLNYNVESSIWNVVPVLRGPLQRYGHSLALYQDDIYMYGGKIETISGNVTDELWIFNISSQTWGTRTPTVLNHGQHYAVEGHTAHIMELDNRDAVMIIIFGYSSVYGYISNVQEYYLKSNTWLVPETRGAIVQGGYGHTSVYEPVTKSIYIHGGYKALPGNKYGLVDDLYRYEVNTRTWTILKESGLSRYLHTAVLISGTMLVFGGNTHNDTALSNGAKCFSADFLAYDIACDEWRVLQKPNLHRDVNRFGHSAVVSNGSMYIFGGFSSVLLNDILVYKPPSCEAFRSEDVCTRAAQGISCLWDKDHCVSWESASASHYLFRANCQNKSAVTDDRCYKNTDCASCTANTNGCQWCDDKKCVPLNSNCSVSVKNYTKCYVRNEQICNKLTSCKSCSLNLNCQWDQRQQECQALPAHLCGEGWSHVGDACLRINSSRDSYDNARVYCHNLSGSLASLTTSKEVDFVLDEMQKYTNQKLSPWVGLRKINVSYWGWEDMCPFTNTTLQWLPGEPSDSGFCAYLERAEVAGLKANPCTAMTDGLVCEKPVVSPNQNARPCKLPCSLRTSCSNCTSNGMECMWCSNTKRCVDSNAYIISFPYGQCLEWQTTTCSPQNCSGFRTCAQCLEHPGCGWCNDPSNTGKGSCVEGSSRGPMRPLGKHTSEMVLDTGLCPREKNYEWSFIHCPACQCNGHSTCINTNVCEQCKNLTTGKHCESCMPGYYGNPTNGGECEACVCNGHANLCEMQTGKCHCTTKGIKGDQCQLAGSSPLHGGQCRTVWLRDAVIFICKGHTELPKK
;
A
#
# COMPACT_ATOMS: atom_id res chain seq x y z
N MET A 1 32.52 -22.37 -22.92
CA MET A 1 31.94 -23.38 -23.83
C MET A 1 30.44 -23.20 -23.81
N PHE A 2 29.86 -22.86 -24.97
CA PHE A 2 28.46 -22.53 -25.21
C PHE A 2 27.63 -23.79 -25.54
N TYR A 3 26.31 -23.76 -25.26
CA TYR A 3 25.16 -24.10 -26.14
C TYR A 3 23.88 -24.20 -25.26
N LEU A 4 22.96 -23.21 -25.23
CA LEU A 4 21.80 -22.93 -26.11
C LEU A 4 20.73 -24.03 -26.20
N LEU A 5 19.47 -23.71 -25.80
CA LEU A 5 18.15 -23.93 -26.49
C LEU A 5 16.98 -23.79 -25.48
N ARG A 6 16.19 -22.69 -25.53
CA ARG A 6 14.88 -22.48 -26.20
C ARG A 6 13.68 -23.32 -25.68
N LEU A 7 12.72 -22.60 -25.06
CA LEU A 7 11.27 -22.89 -24.94
C LEU A 7 10.53 -22.60 -26.29
N PRO A 8 9.18 -22.65 -26.39
CA PRO A 8 8.28 -23.82 -26.41
C PRO A 8 7.21 -23.73 -27.55
N THR A 9 6.45 -24.80 -27.88
CA THR A 9 5.17 -24.63 -28.61
C THR A 9 4.15 -25.76 -28.36
N MET A 10 3.00 -25.32 -27.81
CA MET A 10 1.59 -25.62 -28.11
C MET A 10 1.02 -27.04 -28.28
N CYS A 11 -0.12 -27.22 -27.59
CA CYS A 11 -1.16 -28.25 -27.72
C CYS A 11 -1.69 -28.47 -29.14
N HIS A 12 -2.08 -29.72 -29.47
CA HIS A 12 -3.31 -30.02 -30.21
C HIS A 12 -3.82 -31.47 -29.99
N THR A 13 -5.14 -31.52 -29.79
CA THR A 13 -6.20 -32.55 -29.88
C THR A 13 -5.98 -33.92 -30.57
N TRP A 14 -6.65 -34.95 -30.00
CA TRP A 14 -6.98 -36.35 -30.40
C TRP A 14 -7.63 -36.51 -31.81
N PRO A 15 -7.67 -37.70 -32.51
CA PRO A 15 -8.41 -38.93 -32.07
C PRO A 15 -7.97 -40.36 -32.54
N VAL A 16 -8.36 -41.35 -31.72
CA VAL A 16 -8.91 -42.73 -31.93
C VAL A 16 -8.65 -43.51 -33.26
N THR A 17 -8.14 -44.77 -33.18
CA THR A 17 -8.78 -46.03 -33.69
C THR A 17 -7.96 -47.33 -33.47
N SER A 18 -8.56 -48.26 -32.70
CA SER A 18 -8.61 -49.74 -32.74
C SER A 18 -7.73 -50.59 -33.70
N LEU A 19 -7.08 -51.66 -33.17
CA LEU A 19 -7.32 -53.06 -33.59
C LEU A 19 -6.70 -54.13 -32.65
N LEU A 20 -7.49 -55.20 -32.43
CA LEU A 20 -7.36 -56.33 -31.49
C LEU A 20 -6.47 -57.49 -31.98
N ARG A 21 -5.91 -58.27 -31.01
CA ARG A 21 -6.02 -59.76 -30.83
C ARG A 21 -4.94 -60.26 -29.84
N SER A 22 -5.26 -60.53 -28.56
CA SER A 22 -5.86 -61.75 -27.96
C SER A 22 -4.85 -62.85 -27.58
N GLY A 23 -4.71 -63.14 -26.28
CA GLY A 23 -3.99 -64.28 -25.71
C GLY A 23 -4.04 -64.30 -24.16
N LEU A 24 -4.87 -65.19 -23.61
CA LEU A 24 -5.39 -65.26 -22.23
C LEU A 24 -4.39 -65.44 -21.03
N PHE A 25 -4.74 -64.74 -19.94
CA PHE A 25 -4.81 -65.10 -18.50
C PHE A 25 -3.62 -65.77 -17.76
N TYR A 26 -3.09 -65.05 -16.76
CA TYR A 26 -3.14 -65.50 -15.34
C TYR A 26 -3.25 -64.28 -14.40
N LEU A 27 -4.27 -64.30 -13.53
CA LEU A 27 -4.54 -63.34 -12.47
C LEU A 27 -3.52 -63.50 -11.33
N LEU A 28 -2.73 -62.46 -11.05
CA LEU A 28 -2.18 -62.20 -9.73
C LEU A 28 -2.45 -60.74 -9.37
N ILE A 29 -3.34 -60.55 -8.41
CA ILE A 29 -3.57 -59.29 -7.73
C ILE A 29 -2.31 -58.99 -6.93
N PHE A 30 -1.44 -58.12 -7.44
CA PHE A 30 -0.48 -57.39 -6.61
C PHE A 30 -1.07 -56.02 -6.30
N THR A 31 -1.53 -55.86 -5.07
CA THR A 31 -1.64 -54.56 -4.43
C THR A 31 -0.25 -53.92 -4.45
N CYS A 32 -0.08 -52.85 -5.21
CA CYS A 32 1.14 -52.05 -5.15
C CYS A 32 1.10 -51.21 -3.87
N SER A 33 1.54 -51.81 -2.76
CA SER A 33 1.99 -51.09 -1.57
C SER A 33 3.28 -50.34 -1.93
N SER A 34 3.18 -49.05 -2.27
CA SER A 34 4.36 -48.20 -2.44
C SER A 34 4.89 -47.74 -1.07
N GLN A 35 5.54 -48.63 -0.33
CA GLN A 35 6.47 -48.22 0.73
C GLN A 35 7.87 -48.08 0.10
N GLY A 36 8.14 -46.91 -0.47
CA GLY A 36 9.50 -46.48 -0.81
C GLY A 36 10.25 -46.11 0.48
N ARG A 37 11.43 -46.70 0.67
CA ARG A 37 12.35 -46.43 1.79
C ARG A 37 12.91 -45.00 1.68
N ALA A 38 12.73 -44.14 2.69
CA ALA A 38 13.02 -42.71 2.58
C ALA A 38 14.52 -42.34 2.59
N CYS A 39 15.36 -43.06 3.36
CA CYS A 39 16.81 -42.75 3.43
C CYS A 39 17.68 -43.39 2.34
N ASP A 40 17.18 -44.39 1.58
CA ASP A 40 17.98 -45.11 0.58
C ASP A 40 18.10 -44.35 -0.76
N LYS A 41 17.25 -43.34 -1.01
CA LYS A 41 17.23 -42.58 -2.28
C LYS A 41 17.77 -41.15 -2.17
N SER A 42 17.73 -40.53 -0.98
CA SER A 42 18.26 -39.19 -0.72
C SER A 42 18.78 -39.10 0.72
N PRO A 43 20.00 -38.60 0.96
CA PRO A 43 20.51 -38.37 2.32
C PRO A 43 19.74 -37.23 3.02
N CYS A 44 19.65 -37.28 4.35
CA CYS A 44 19.14 -36.18 5.15
C CYS A 44 20.08 -34.97 5.03
N PHE A 45 19.53 -33.77 4.83
CA PHE A 45 20.35 -32.56 4.66
C PHE A 45 20.95 -32.07 5.98
N SER A 46 20.09 -31.66 6.91
CA SER A 46 20.47 -31.14 8.24
C SER A 46 19.95 -32.06 9.35
N GLY A 47 20.42 -33.30 9.35
CA GLY A 47 20.02 -34.30 10.33
C GLY A 47 20.62 -35.68 10.06
N ARG A 48 20.17 -36.66 10.84
CA ARG A 48 20.65 -38.05 10.76
C ARG A 48 19.53 -38.99 10.39
N CYS A 49 19.81 -39.99 9.56
CA CYS A 49 18.84 -41.04 9.29
C CYS A 49 18.74 -41.99 10.49
N ALA A 50 17.53 -42.18 11.02
CA ALA A 50 17.23 -43.20 12.02
C ALA A 50 15.92 -43.92 11.62
N ASN A 51 15.93 -45.25 11.61
CA ASN A 51 14.76 -46.09 11.27
C ASN A 51 14.07 -45.70 9.94
N ASN A 52 14.86 -45.45 8.88
CA ASN A 52 14.37 -44.99 7.57
C ASN A 52 13.61 -43.66 7.57
N THR A 53 13.81 -42.82 8.58
CA THR A 53 13.29 -41.44 8.65
C THR A 53 14.40 -40.47 9.05
N CYS A 54 14.36 -39.24 8.56
CA CYS A 54 15.32 -38.22 8.97
C CYS A 54 14.93 -37.65 10.34
N VAL A 55 15.87 -37.69 11.28
CA VAL A 55 15.78 -36.98 12.56
C VAL A 55 16.58 -35.69 12.40
N CYS A 56 15.87 -34.56 12.39
CA CYS A 56 16.46 -33.26 12.11
C CYS A 56 17.22 -32.69 13.28
N ASP A 57 18.30 -31.97 12.96
CA ASP A 57 19.02 -31.18 13.93
C ASP A 57 18.12 -30.03 14.43
N PRO A 58 18.34 -29.53 15.67
CA PRO A 58 17.53 -28.45 16.23
C PRO A 58 17.43 -27.24 15.28
N GLY A 59 16.20 -26.79 15.03
CA GLY A 59 15.91 -25.68 14.12
C GLY A 59 15.59 -26.09 12.68
N TRP A 60 15.84 -27.35 12.29
CA TRP A 60 15.51 -27.91 10.97
C TRP A 60 14.27 -28.81 11.01
N VAL A 61 13.51 -28.81 9.92
CA VAL A 61 12.26 -29.56 9.75
C VAL A 61 12.08 -30.06 8.31
N GLY A 62 11.06 -30.90 8.12
CA GLY A 62 10.72 -31.51 6.83
C GLY A 62 11.22 -32.95 6.73
N ASP A 63 10.68 -33.69 5.77
CA ASP A 63 10.93 -35.13 5.63
C ASP A 63 12.41 -35.49 5.42
N LEU A 64 13.19 -34.55 4.87
CA LEU A 64 14.64 -34.65 4.64
C LEU A 64 15.44 -33.62 5.45
N CYS A 65 14.81 -32.94 6.43
CA CYS A 65 15.42 -31.86 7.21
C CYS A 65 15.94 -30.70 6.35
N GLN A 66 15.15 -30.33 5.36
CA GLN A 66 15.53 -29.40 4.30
C GLN A 66 15.03 -27.96 4.49
N HIS A 67 14.27 -27.68 5.55
CA HIS A 67 13.74 -26.34 5.82
C HIS A 67 14.08 -25.89 7.22
N CYS A 68 14.41 -24.61 7.39
CA CYS A 68 14.52 -24.02 8.72
C CYS A 68 13.11 -23.74 9.32
N GLN A 69 12.95 -23.85 10.64
CA GLN A 69 11.70 -23.44 11.35
C GLN A 69 11.97 -23.04 12.83
N GLY A 70 13.23 -22.73 13.20
CA GLY A 70 13.59 -22.45 14.59
C GLY A 70 14.74 -21.46 14.75
N ARG A 71 15.41 -21.54 15.90
CA ARG A 71 16.51 -20.63 16.25
C ARG A 71 17.86 -21.33 16.19
N PHE A 72 18.86 -20.59 15.71
CA PHE A 72 20.24 -21.04 15.55
C PHE A 72 21.18 -20.12 16.30
N ARG A 73 22.24 -20.68 16.87
CA ARG A 73 23.33 -19.95 17.50
C ARG A 73 24.61 -20.20 16.72
N LEU A 74 25.29 -19.14 16.33
CA LEU A 74 26.51 -19.16 15.54
C LEU A 74 27.61 -18.44 16.31
N THR A 75 28.68 -19.16 16.66
CA THR A 75 29.80 -18.64 17.47
C THR A 75 31.13 -18.66 16.74
N GLU A 76 31.16 -19.22 15.52
CA GLU A 76 32.38 -19.28 14.72
C GLU A 76 32.77 -17.88 14.21
N PRO A 77 34.06 -17.60 13.95
CA PRO A 77 34.52 -16.28 13.46
C PRO A 77 33.94 -15.87 12.10
N SER A 78 33.51 -16.87 11.31
CA SER A 78 32.85 -16.69 10.02
C SER A 78 32.04 -17.93 9.65
N GLY A 79 31.02 -17.77 8.81
CA GLY A 79 30.21 -18.90 8.33
C GLY A 79 29.08 -18.46 7.40
N PHE A 80 28.12 -19.35 7.16
CA PHE A 80 26.99 -19.11 6.27
C PHE A 80 25.64 -19.34 6.96
N LEU A 81 24.63 -18.58 6.54
CA LEU A 81 23.23 -18.71 6.92
C LEU A 81 22.42 -19.02 5.67
N THR A 82 21.50 -19.98 5.78
CA THR A 82 20.62 -20.40 4.68
C THR A 82 19.29 -20.93 5.21
N ASP A 83 18.24 -20.79 4.41
CA ASP A 83 16.91 -21.35 4.65
C ASP A 83 16.80 -22.85 4.28
N GLY A 84 17.75 -23.36 3.48
CA GLY A 84 17.79 -24.75 3.03
C GLY A 84 18.38 -24.93 1.63
N PRO A 85 18.51 -26.18 1.16
CA PRO A 85 19.08 -26.51 -0.15
C PRO A 85 18.09 -26.37 -1.32
N ILE A 86 16.81 -26.12 -1.03
CA ILE A 86 15.71 -25.95 -1.99
C ILE A 86 14.96 -24.65 -1.66
N ASN A 87 13.94 -24.30 -2.46
CA ASN A 87 13.08 -23.15 -2.16
C ASN A 87 12.58 -23.18 -0.70
N TYR A 88 12.57 -22.02 -0.03
CA TYR A 88 12.06 -21.92 1.33
C TYR A 88 10.61 -22.38 1.41
N LYS A 89 10.19 -22.81 2.60
CA LYS A 89 8.81 -23.22 2.86
C LYS A 89 7.94 -21.99 3.16
N TYR A 90 6.67 -21.98 2.79
CA TYR A 90 5.72 -20.95 3.23
C TYR A 90 5.49 -21.02 4.76
N LYS A 91 5.10 -19.91 5.39
CA LYS A 91 4.93 -19.74 6.84
C LYS A 91 6.18 -20.10 7.64
N THR A 92 7.36 -19.82 7.07
CA THR A 92 8.64 -20.10 7.72
C THR A 92 8.99 -19.01 8.72
N LYS A 93 9.51 -19.42 9.87
CA LYS A 93 10.09 -18.53 10.89
C LYS A 93 11.44 -19.07 11.30
N CYS A 94 12.50 -18.33 10.98
CA CYS A 94 13.87 -18.74 11.30
C CYS A 94 14.63 -17.58 11.91
N THR A 95 15.37 -17.85 12.98
CA THR A 95 16.13 -16.81 13.67
C THR A 95 17.56 -17.26 13.88
N TRP A 96 18.54 -16.43 13.54
CA TRP A 96 19.95 -16.70 13.78
C TRP A 96 20.52 -15.65 14.73
N LEU A 97 21.17 -16.11 15.79
CA LEU A 97 21.97 -15.27 16.68
C LEU A 97 23.44 -15.54 16.39
N ILE A 98 24.13 -14.53 15.87
CA ILE A 98 25.58 -14.55 15.68
C ILE A 98 26.22 -13.87 16.88
N GLU A 99 27.11 -14.58 17.57
CA GLU A 99 27.80 -14.11 18.76
C GLU A 99 29.28 -13.93 18.46
N GLY A 100 29.73 -12.69 18.52
CA GLY A 100 31.13 -12.33 18.52
C GLY A 100 31.61 -11.90 19.90
N TYR A 101 32.57 -10.99 19.90
CA TYR A 101 33.09 -10.37 21.11
C TYR A 101 32.46 -8.99 21.29
N PRO A 102 32.32 -8.48 22.53
CA PRO A 102 31.80 -7.13 22.76
C PRO A 102 32.50 -6.09 21.89
N HIS A 103 31.71 -5.25 21.20
CA HIS A 103 32.18 -4.21 20.26
C HIS A 103 32.91 -4.72 19.01
N ALA A 104 32.87 -6.02 18.71
CA ALA A 104 33.33 -6.55 17.44
C ALA A 104 32.44 -6.07 16.30
N VAL A 105 33.04 -5.88 15.13
CA VAL A 105 32.32 -5.51 13.91
C VAL A 105 31.95 -6.79 13.17
N LEU A 106 30.65 -7.06 13.02
CA LEU A 106 30.18 -8.17 12.19
C LEU A 106 29.73 -7.66 10.84
N ARG A 107 30.17 -8.33 9.78
CA ARG A 107 29.82 -8.01 8.39
C ARG A 107 29.01 -9.15 7.79
N LEU A 108 27.85 -8.82 7.24
CA LEU A 108 26.93 -9.73 6.56
C LEU A 108 26.95 -9.44 5.06
N ARG A 109 27.26 -10.47 4.26
CA ARG A 109 27.22 -10.41 2.80
C ARG A 109 26.16 -11.34 2.23
N PHE A 110 25.27 -10.77 1.45
CA PHE A 110 24.15 -11.47 0.81
C PHE A 110 24.57 -12.00 -0.56
N ASN A 111 25.29 -13.12 -0.57
CA ASN A 111 25.79 -13.74 -1.81
C ASN A 111 24.64 -14.14 -2.75
N HIS A 112 23.51 -14.55 -2.18
CA HIS A 112 22.26 -14.82 -2.88
C HIS A 112 21.09 -14.45 -1.99
N PHE A 113 20.09 -13.77 -2.53
CA PHE A 113 18.87 -13.46 -1.80
C PHE A 113 17.70 -13.26 -2.79
N ALA A 114 16.71 -14.13 -2.69
CA ALA A 114 15.51 -14.10 -3.52
C ALA A 114 14.31 -14.53 -2.67
N THR A 115 13.56 -13.55 -2.19
CA THR A 115 12.30 -13.73 -1.43
C THR A 115 11.15 -12.99 -2.10
N GLU A 116 9.90 -13.27 -1.73
CA GLU A 116 8.76 -12.52 -2.25
C GLU A 116 8.84 -11.05 -1.81
N CYS A 117 8.76 -10.15 -2.78
CA CYS A 117 8.89 -8.72 -2.53
C CYS A 117 7.70 -8.15 -1.75
N SER A 118 7.97 -7.39 -0.68
CA SER A 118 6.97 -6.74 0.19
C SER A 118 6.14 -7.70 1.06
N TRP A 119 6.33 -9.01 0.96
CA TRP A 119 5.61 -10.03 1.73
C TRP A 119 6.55 -10.83 2.64
N ASP A 120 7.69 -11.26 2.11
CA ASP A 120 8.70 -12.03 2.84
C ASP A 120 9.90 -11.17 3.23
N HIS A 121 10.25 -11.20 4.51
CA HIS A 121 11.18 -10.25 5.11
C HIS A 121 12.27 -10.93 5.93
N MET A 122 13.51 -10.48 5.72
CA MET A 122 14.65 -10.75 6.60
C MET A 122 14.98 -9.48 7.40
N TYR A 123 14.85 -9.56 8.72
CA TYR A 123 15.18 -8.49 9.65
C TYR A 123 16.59 -8.69 10.20
N VAL A 124 17.38 -7.62 10.28
CA VAL A 124 18.72 -7.64 10.88
C VAL A 124 18.80 -6.61 12.00
N TYR A 125 19.11 -7.07 13.19
CA TYR A 125 19.26 -6.27 14.40
C TYR A 125 20.73 -6.22 14.86
N ASP A 126 21.23 -5.03 15.20
CA ASP A 126 22.55 -4.85 15.83
C ASP A 126 22.46 -5.13 17.34
N GLY A 127 22.42 -6.42 17.68
CA GLY A 127 22.36 -6.89 19.06
C GLY A 127 21.84 -8.31 19.19
N ASP A 128 21.38 -8.65 20.38
CA ASP A 128 21.12 -10.02 20.80
C ASP A 128 19.63 -10.39 20.89
N SER A 129 18.75 -9.52 20.40
CA SER A 129 17.29 -9.70 20.35
C SER A 129 16.62 -8.72 19.39
N ILE A 130 15.34 -8.94 19.11
CA ILE A 130 14.48 -8.01 18.34
C ILE A 130 14.26 -6.64 19.02
N TYR A 131 14.65 -6.51 20.30
CA TYR A 131 14.62 -5.25 21.04
C TYR A 131 15.88 -4.41 20.83
N SER A 132 16.88 -4.94 20.11
CA SER A 132 18.08 -4.22 19.72
C SER A 132 17.79 -3.32 18.51
N PRO A 133 18.66 -2.35 18.18
CA PRO A 133 18.46 -1.49 17.01
C PRO A 133 18.28 -2.30 15.71
N LEU A 134 17.16 -2.11 15.02
CA LEU A 134 16.93 -2.63 13.67
C LEU A 134 17.76 -1.82 12.67
N ILE A 135 18.55 -2.48 11.83
CA ILE A 135 19.47 -1.81 10.88
C ILE A 135 19.17 -2.13 9.41
N ALA A 136 18.52 -3.27 9.12
CA ALA A 136 18.13 -3.64 7.77
C ALA A 136 16.86 -4.50 7.76
N VAL A 137 16.07 -4.34 6.70
CA VAL A 137 14.89 -5.15 6.37
C VAL A 137 14.96 -5.50 4.89
N LEU A 138 15.30 -6.75 4.58
CA LEU A 138 15.55 -7.21 3.22
C LEU A 138 14.34 -8.00 2.69
N SER A 139 13.99 -7.76 1.42
CA SER A 139 12.88 -8.41 0.72
C SER A 139 13.11 -8.31 -0.80
N GLY A 140 12.61 -9.28 -1.56
CA GLY A 140 12.76 -9.32 -3.01
C GLY A 140 14.06 -9.97 -3.49
N LEU A 141 14.44 -9.64 -4.72
CA LEU A 141 15.68 -10.10 -5.33
C LEU A 141 16.84 -9.11 -5.05
N ILE A 142 17.92 -9.60 -4.46
CA ILE A 142 19.18 -8.86 -4.29
C ILE A 142 20.25 -9.60 -5.08
N VAL A 143 20.42 -9.21 -6.34
CA VAL A 143 21.47 -9.73 -7.23
C VAL A 143 22.08 -8.55 -7.98
N PRO A 144 23.42 -8.46 -8.10
CA PRO A 144 24.07 -7.40 -8.86
C PRO A 144 23.58 -7.36 -10.31
N GLU A 145 23.22 -6.17 -10.82
CA GLU A 145 22.72 -6.03 -12.20
C GLU A 145 23.83 -6.20 -13.27
N ALA A 146 25.10 -6.07 -12.90
CA ALA A 146 26.23 -6.11 -13.82
C ALA A 146 27.33 -7.10 -13.35
N PRO A 147 27.81 -8.00 -14.21
CA PRO A 147 28.96 -8.85 -13.90
C PRO A 147 30.23 -8.00 -13.79
N GLY A 148 30.92 -8.10 -12.65
CA GLY A 148 32.17 -7.36 -12.36
C GLY A 148 32.07 -6.28 -11.26
N ASN A 149 30.86 -5.95 -10.81
CA ASN A 149 30.63 -5.13 -9.62
C ASN A 149 30.06 -6.01 -8.49
N GLU A 150 30.94 -6.55 -7.64
CA GLU A 150 30.51 -7.17 -6.37
C GLU A 150 30.15 -6.07 -5.36
N THR A 151 29.06 -5.35 -5.59
CA THR A 151 28.42 -4.55 -4.52
C THR A 151 27.21 -5.32 -4.00
N VAL A 152 27.49 -6.52 -3.48
CA VAL A 152 26.55 -7.17 -2.56
C VAL A 152 26.35 -6.21 -1.38
N PRO A 153 25.11 -5.85 -1.00
CA PRO A 153 24.88 -5.01 0.17
C PRO A 153 25.57 -5.63 1.38
N GLU A 154 26.52 -4.90 1.99
CA GLU A 154 27.15 -5.32 3.23
C GLU A 154 26.41 -4.65 4.39
N VAL A 155 25.78 -5.47 5.24
CA VAL A 155 25.13 -4.99 6.46
C VAL A 155 26.09 -5.18 7.62
N VAL A 156 26.35 -4.11 8.37
CA VAL A 156 27.37 -4.08 9.42
C VAL A 156 26.71 -3.90 10.79
N THR A 157 27.08 -4.75 11.75
CA THR A 157 26.70 -4.61 13.17
C THR A 157 27.94 -4.29 14.02
N THR A 158 27.75 -3.57 15.12
CA THR A 158 28.86 -3.03 15.94
C THR A 158 28.75 -3.37 17.42
N SER A 159 27.64 -3.97 17.86
CA SER A 159 27.43 -4.40 19.24
C SER A 159 28.28 -5.62 19.64
N GLY A 160 28.81 -6.35 18.66
CA GLY A 160 29.40 -7.67 18.86
C GLY A 160 28.40 -8.82 18.72
N PHE A 161 27.12 -8.50 18.46
CA PHE A 161 26.06 -9.47 18.21
C PHE A 161 25.30 -9.08 16.93
N ALA A 162 24.68 -10.08 16.30
CA ALA A 162 23.71 -9.84 15.25
C ALA A 162 22.55 -10.85 15.37
N LEU A 163 21.32 -10.35 15.47
CA LEU A 163 20.13 -11.19 15.38
C LEU A 163 19.50 -11.01 14.00
N LEU A 164 19.35 -12.11 13.27
CA LEU A 164 18.62 -12.15 12.01
C LEU A 164 17.32 -12.91 12.20
N HIS A 165 16.21 -12.39 11.68
CA HIS A 165 14.90 -13.05 11.73
C HIS A 165 14.25 -13.06 10.35
N PHE A 166 13.97 -14.26 9.82
CA PHE A 166 13.26 -14.45 8.56
C PHE A 166 11.81 -14.87 8.83
N PHE A 167 10.89 -14.16 8.20
CA PHE A 167 9.46 -14.48 8.18
C PHE A 167 8.99 -14.59 6.73
N SER A 168 8.28 -15.68 6.42
CA SER A 168 7.58 -15.83 5.16
C SER A 168 6.07 -15.99 5.34
N ASP A 169 5.32 -15.53 4.35
CA ASP A 169 3.86 -15.48 4.38
C ASP A 169 3.21 -16.84 4.00
N ALA A 170 1.89 -16.87 3.77
CA ALA A 170 1.16 -18.10 3.46
C ALA A 170 1.20 -18.52 1.97
N ALA A 171 1.85 -17.74 1.11
CA ALA A 171 1.90 -17.92 -0.33
C ALA A 171 3.35 -17.98 -0.83
N TYR A 172 3.51 -17.92 -2.14
CA TYR A 172 4.73 -17.97 -2.97
C TYR A 172 6.08 -18.18 -2.28
N ASN A 173 6.84 -19.18 -2.76
CA ASN A 173 8.24 -19.35 -2.40
C ASN A 173 9.18 -19.19 -3.59
N LEU A 174 10.38 -18.69 -3.30
CA LEU A 174 11.48 -18.53 -4.23
C LEU A 174 12.71 -19.31 -3.73
N THR A 175 13.85 -19.12 -4.38
CA THR A 175 15.10 -19.87 -4.11
C THR A 175 15.77 -19.56 -2.77
N GLY A 176 15.22 -18.67 -1.94
CA GLY A 176 15.74 -18.39 -0.60
C GLY A 176 17.01 -17.54 -0.60
N PHE A 177 17.89 -17.78 0.36
CA PHE A 177 19.09 -16.96 0.58
C PHE A 177 20.31 -17.76 1.04
N ASN A 178 21.47 -17.17 0.75
CA ASN A 178 22.78 -17.58 1.25
C ASN A 178 23.55 -16.35 1.71
N ILE A 179 23.72 -16.22 3.03
CA ILE A 179 24.33 -15.05 3.66
C ILE A 179 25.65 -15.50 4.31
N PHE A 180 26.75 -14.88 3.92
CA PHE A 180 28.05 -15.06 4.57
C PHE A 180 28.22 -14.04 5.70
N TYR A 181 28.70 -14.48 6.86
CA TYR A 181 29.07 -13.58 7.95
C TYR A 181 30.54 -13.72 8.31
N SER A 182 31.12 -12.63 8.79
CA SER A 182 32.49 -12.62 9.30
C SER A 182 32.69 -11.56 10.38
N ILE A 183 33.51 -11.87 11.37
CA ILE A 183 33.82 -11.01 12.51
C ILE A 183 35.18 -10.35 12.27
N ASN A 184 35.25 -9.02 12.43
CA ASN A 184 36.47 -8.21 12.30
C ASN A 184 37.21 -8.41 10.96
N SER A 185 36.47 -8.61 9.87
CA SER A 185 36.99 -8.66 8.50
C SER A 185 36.94 -7.29 7.84
N CYS A 186 37.85 -6.99 6.92
CA CYS A 186 37.77 -5.74 6.15
C CYS A 186 36.68 -5.79 5.08
N PRO A 187 36.01 -4.65 4.79
CA PRO A 187 34.97 -4.58 3.76
C PRO A 187 35.56 -4.94 2.40
N SER A 188 34.86 -5.81 1.67
CA SER A 188 35.31 -6.46 0.40
C SER A 188 36.77 -6.92 0.37
N ASN A 189 37.37 -7.27 1.51
CA ASN A 189 38.82 -7.54 1.61
C ASN A 189 39.68 -6.45 0.95
N CYS A 190 39.29 -5.18 1.15
CA CYS A 190 39.90 -3.99 0.56
C CYS A 190 39.90 -3.99 -0.97
N SER A 191 38.98 -4.72 -1.60
CA SER A 191 38.74 -4.79 -3.04
C SER A 191 40.00 -5.11 -3.87
N GLY A 192 41.03 -5.72 -3.27
CA GLY A 192 42.33 -5.95 -3.90
C GLY A 192 43.18 -4.69 -4.14
N HIS A 193 42.76 -3.52 -3.62
CA HIS A 193 43.39 -2.20 -3.81
C HIS A 193 43.79 -1.55 -2.48
N GLY A 194 44.15 -2.37 -1.49
CA GLY A 194 44.59 -1.90 -0.19
C GLY A 194 44.96 -3.04 0.74
N LYS A 195 45.37 -2.67 1.96
CA LYS A 195 45.74 -3.62 3.01
C LYS A 195 44.79 -3.50 4.19
N CYS A 196 44.29 -4.65 4.65
CA CYS A 196 43.48 -4.71 5.85
C CYS A 196 44.37 -4.54 7.09
N THR A 197 44.13 -3.49 7.87
CA THR A 197 44.94 -3.15 9.05
C THR A 197 44.07 -3.04 10.30
N GLY A 198 44.65 -3.40 11.44
CA GLY A 198 43.99 -3.27 12.75
C GLY A 198 44.12 -1.84 13.29
N SER A 199 43.10 -1.37 13.99
CA SER A 199 43.14 -0.08 14.69
C SER A 199 44.01 -0.17 15.94
N SER A 200 45.00 0.71 16.04
CA SER A 200 45.85 0.85 17.24
C SER A 200 45.07 1.37 18.45
N LEU A 201 43.90 2.00 18.24
CA LEU A 201 43.05 2.58 19.28
C LEU A 201 42.01 1.60 19.83
N VAL A 202 41.53 0.68 19.00
CA VAL A 202 40.55 -0.35 19.38
C VAL A 202 41.01 -1.68 18.76
N PRO A 203 41.60 -2.59 19.56
CA PRO A 203 42.20 -3.84 19.05
C PRO A 203 41.27 -4.72 18.21
N SER A 204 39.96 -4.54 18.37
CA SER A 204 38.91 -5.29 17.68
C SER A 204 38.39 -4.66 16.39
N ARG A 205 38.87 -3.48 15.97
CA ARG A 205 38.40 -2.82 14.72
C ARG A 205 39.44 -2.95 13.62
N VAL A 206 38.97 -3.31 12.42
CA VAL A 206 39.79 -3.35 11.20
C VAL A 206 39.30 -2.32 10.18
N TYR A 207 40.20 -1.81 9.37
CA TYR A 207 39.92 -0.86 8.28
C TYR A 207 40.87 -1.11 7.10
N CYS A 208 40.47 -0.65 5.92
CA CYS A 208 41.32 -0.72 4.73
C CYS A 208 42.20 0.53 4.61
N GLU A 209 43.50 0.30 4.51
CA GLU A 209 44.45 1.29 4.05
C GLU A 209 44.57 1.17 2.53
N CYS A 210 44.02 2.15 1.80
CA CYS A 210 43.93 2.09 0.35
C CYS A 210 45.24 2.44 -0.35
N ASP A 211 45.50 1.74 -1.44
CA ASP A 211 46.58 2.07 -2.38
C ASP A 211 46.35 3.44 -3.02
N LYS A 212 47.41 4.02 -3.58
CA LYS A 212 47.34 5.31 -4.29
C LYS A 212 46.29 5.23 -5.42
N TYR A 213 45.50 6.29 -5.59
CA TYR A 213 44.38 6.39 -6.55
C TYR A 213 43.10 5.61 -6.18
N TRP A 214 43.07 4.96 -5.01
CA TRP A 214 41.89 4.30 -4.47
C TRP A 214 41.44 4.93 -3.14
N LYS A 215 40.13 5.03 -2.96
CA LYS A 215 39.49 5.54 -1.74
C LYS A 215 38.21 4.76 -1.45
N GLY A 216 37.52 5.15 -0.38
CA GLY A 216 36.34 4.45 0.13
C GLY A 216 36.70 3.48 1.26
N GLU A 217 35.71 3.04 2.02
CA GLU A 217 35.92 2.12 3.16
C GLU A 217 36.53 0.79 2.71
N ALA A 218 36.19 0.34 1.50
CA ALA A 218 36.65 -0.91 0.89
C ALA A 218 37.72 -0.71 -0.19
N CYS A 219 38.25 0.49 -0.37
CA CYS A 219 39.16 0.83 -1.47
C CYS A 219 38.61 0.50 -2.87
N ASP A 220 37.30 0.60 -3.03
CA ASP A 220 36.52 0.29 -4.23
C ASP A 220 36.32 1.50 -5.15
N ILE A 221 36.68 2.70 -4.69
CA ILE A 221 36.40 3.95 -5.39
C ILE A 221 37.69 4.47 -6.03
N PRO A 222 37.86 4.36 -7.35
CA PRO A 222 38.98 5.00 -8.03
C PRO A 222 38.78 6.52 -8.02
N TYR A 223 39.84 7.27 -7.73
CA TYR A 223 39.83 8.72 -7.84
C TYR A 223 40.86 9.23 -8.86
N CYS A 224 40.57 10.38 -9.47
CA CYS A 224 41.41 10.99 -10.49
C CYS A 224 41.71 10.10 -11.70
N LYS A 225 40.67 9.51 -12.29
CA LYS A 225 40.78 8.82 -13.58
C LYS A 225 41.43 9.76 -14.61
N ASN A 226 42.31 9.22 -15.45
CA ASN A 226 43.05 9.96 -16.48
C ASN A 226 43.78 11.21 -15.95
N ASN A 227 44.16 11.24 -14.66
CA ASN A 227 44.77 12.38 -13.99
C ASN A 227 43.99 13.70 -14.18
N CYS A 228 42.65 13.62 -14.27
CA CYS A 228 41.76 14.78 -14.43
C CYS A 228 42.05 15.62 -15.69
N GLY A 229 42.63 15.02 -16.74
CA GLY A 229 43.05 15.73 -17.95
C GLY A 229 44.16 16.76 -17.70
N SER A 230 44.97 16.57 -16.66
CA SER A 230 46.06 17.46 -16.29
C SER A 230 47.14 17.53 -17.38
N PRO A 231 47.71 18.72 -17.66
CA PRO A 231 47.47 20.00 -16.95
C PRO A 231 46.30 20.83 -17.49
N ASP A 232 45.78 20.52 -18.67
CA ASP A 232 44.91 21.43 -19.42
C ASP A 232 43.49 21.52 -18.86
N HIS A 233 42.93 20.39 -18.41
CA HIS A 233 41.52 20.32 -17.99
C HIS A 233 41.33 20.45 -16.48
N GLY A 234 42.35 20.08 -15.69
CA GLY A 234 42.28 20.09 -14.25
C GLY A 234 43.49 19.42 -13.60
N TYR A 235 43.39 19.19 -12.30
CA TYR A 235 44.40 18.45 -11.54
C TYR A 235 43.77 17.56 -10.48
N CYS A 236 44.54 16.56 -10.04
CA CYS A 236 44.13 15.64 -8.99
C CYS A 236 44.50 16.19 -7.61
N ASP A 237 43.53 16.42 -6.74
CA ASP A 237 43.79 16.71 -5.33
C ASP A 237 44.14 15.40 -4.60
N LEU A 238 45.39 15.23 -4.17
CA LEU A 238 45.86 14.03 -3.46
C LEU A 238 45.70 14.12 -1.93
N THR A 239 45.51 15.32 -1.38
CA THR A 239 45.61 15.59 0.06
C THR A 239 44.29 15.95 0.70
N GLY A 240 43.37 16.59 -0.04
CA GLY A 240 42.03 16.94 0.44
C GLY A 240 41.03 15.82 0.21
N GLU A 241 40.09 16.01 -0.72
CA GLU A 241 38.94 15.11 -0.90
C GLU A 241 39.20 13.91 -1.83
N LYS A 242 40.43 13.81 -2.37
CA LYS A 242 40.82 12.78 -3.33
C LYS A 242 39.85 12.78 -4.52
N LEU A 243 39.76 13.91 -5.22
CA LEU A 243 38.86 14.13 -6.36
C LEU A 243 39.51 15.05 -7.40
N CYS A 244 38.91 15.10 -8.59
CA CYS A 244 39.34 16.00 -9.65
C CYS A 244 38.87 17.43 -9.38
N VAL A 245 39.80 18.38 -9.48
CA VAL A 245 39.51 19.82 -9.49
C VAL A 245 39.66 20.30 -10.93
N CYS A 246 38.56 20.72 -11.53
CA CYS A 246 38.52 21.15 -12.93
C CYS A 246 38.84 22.64 -13.07
N ASN A 247 39.50 23.00 -14.16
CA ASN A 247 39.67 24.39 -14.59
C ASN A 247 38.32 24.97 -15.05
N ASP A 248 38.18 26.31 -15.10
CA ASP A 248 36.89 27.00 -15.29
C ASP A 248 36.08 26.58 -16.54
N SER A 249 36.73 26.07 -17.59
CA SER A 249 36.07 25.61 -18.83
C SER A 249 35.69 24.12 -18.84
N TRP A 250 35.99 23.40 -17.75
CA TRP A 250 35.83 21.95 -17.66
C TRP A 250 35.01 21.55 -16.43
N GLN A 251 34.31 20.43 -16.53
CA GLN A 251 33.48 19.86 -15.48
C GLN A 251 33.36 18.34 -15.62
N GLY A 252 32.57 17.73 -14.75
CA GLY A 252 32.40 16.28 -14.68
C GLY A 252 33.32 15.64 -13.64
N PRO A 253 33.12 14.34 -13.35
CA PRO A 253 33.86 13.63 -12.31
C PRO A 253 35.37 13.48 -12.58
N ASP A 254 35.79 13.59 -13.85
CA ASP A 254 37.17 13.47 -14.33
C ASP A 254 37.63 14.66 -15.20
N CYS A 255 36.89 15.77 -15.16
CA CYS A 255 37.15 16.99 -15.96
C CYS A 255 37.19 16.74 -17.48
N SER A 256 36.40 15.79 -17.97
CA SER A 256 36.33 15.46 -19.40
C SER A 256 35.27 16.26 -20.18
N LEU A 257 34.39 16.99 -19.49
CA LEU A 257 33.25 17.67 -20.10
C LEU A 257 33.46 19.18 -20.15
N ASN A 258 33.06 19.82 -21.24
CA ASN A 258 33.15 21.28 -21.38
C ASN A 258 32.08 22.01 -20.54
N VAL A 259 32.31 23.28 -20.24
CA VAL A 259 31.30 24.21 -19.70
C VAL A 259 31.00 25.26 -20.78
N PRO A 260 29.78 25.29 -21.36
CA PRO A 260 28.64 24.37 -21.18
C PRO A 260 28.83 23.00 -21.88
N SER A 261 28.13 21.96 -21.41
CA SER A 261 28.22 20.58 -21.90
C SER A 261 26.93 20.11 -22.60
N THR A 262 27.06 19.29 -23.64
CA THR A 262 25.95 18.53 -24.25
C THR A 262 25.65 17.21 -23.54
N ASP A 263 26.57 16.74 -22.69
CA ASP A 263 26.46 15.49 -21.95
C ASP A 263 26.05 15.73 -20.50
N SER A 264 25.26 14.80 -19.96
CA SER A 264 24.84 14.77 -18.57
C SER A 264 25.71 13.82 -17.74
N TYR A 265 25.70 14.01 -16.43
CA TYR A 265 26.44 13.13 -15.53
C TYR A 265 25.83 13.07 -14.13
N TRP A 266 26.17 12.00 -13.42
CA TRP A 266 25.80 11.78 -12.03
C TRP A 266 27.02 11.92 -11.12
N ILE A 267 26.80 12.44 -9.91
CA ILE A 267 27.80 12.50 -8.85
C ILE A 267 27.20 12.02 -7.53
N LEU A 268 28.06 11.40 -6.72
CA LEU A 268 27.81 11.07 -5.32
C LEU A 268 28.75 11.95 -4.48
N PRO A 269 28.28 13.12 -3.99
CA PRO A 269 29.13 14.06 -3.27
C PRO A 269 29.62 13.47 -1.93
N ASN A 270 30.83 13.88 -1.50
CA ASN A 270 31.29 13.61 -0.15
C ASN A 270 30.55 14.53 0.82
N VAL A 271 29.71 13.96 1.69
CA VAL A 271 28.91 14.73 2.65
C VAL A 271 29.71 14.95 3.95
N LYS A 272 29.70 16.19 4.49
CA LYS A 272 30.39 16.54 5.76
C LYS A 272 29.43 17.24 6.75
N PRO A 273 29.58 17.07 8.08
CA PRO A 273 30.06 15.87 8.75
C PRO A 273 29.14 14.67 8.45
N PHE A 274 29.67 13.44 8.56
CA PHE A 274 28.91 12.18 8.39
C PHE A 274 27.73 12.01 9.38
N SER A 275 27.67 12.82 10.43
CA SER A 275 26.70 12.76 11.52
C SER A 275 26.10 14.16 11.70
N PRO A 276 24.87 14.39 11.23
CA PRO A 276 23.72 13.99 12.07
C PRO A 276 22.55 13.33 11.31
N SER A 277 22.65 13.15 10.00
CA SER A 277 21.52 12.64 9.20
C SER A 277 21.41 11.12 9.31
N VAL A 278 20.59 10.64 10.24
CA VAL A 278 20.10 9.26 10.27
C VAL A 278 19.38 8.97 8.95
N GLY A 279 19.64 7.80 8.36
CA GLY A 279 18.97 7.36 7.14
C GLY A 279 17.45 7.42 7.29
N ARG A 280 16.76 7.89 6.24
CA ARG A 280 15.32 8.12 6.29
C ARG A 280 14.63 7.97 4.95
N ALA A 281 13.37 7.54 4.98
CA ALA A 281 12.51 7.39 3.80
C ALA A 281 11.13 8.04 4.02
N SER A 282 10.36 8.31 2.97
CA SER A 282 9.08 9.02 2.99
C SER A 282 9.11 10.37 3.75
N HIS A 283 10.27 11.03 3.73
CA HIS A 283 10.42 12.42 4.12
C HIS A 283 10.14 13.33 2.92
N LYS A 284 10.05 14.63 3.15
CA LYS A 284 9.96 15.61 2.07
C LYS A 284 11.01 16.69 2.23
N SER A 285 11.37 17.27 1.10
CA SER A 285 12.41 18.28 1.01
C SER A 285 11.95 19.45 0.14
N VAL A 286 12.35 20.66 0.52
CA VAL A 286 12.12 21.89 -0.26
C VAL A 286 13.40 22.71 -0.32
N MET A 287 13.57 23.48 -1.39
CA MET A 287 14.73 24.36 -1.58
C MET A 287 14.39 25.80 -1.25
N ARG A 288 15.21 26.46 -0.42
CA ARG A 288 15.16 27.90 -0.18
C ARG A 288 16.57 28.47 -0.14
N GLY A 289 16.90 29.32 -1.13
CA GLY A 289 18.26 29.81 -1.33
C GLY A 289 19.22 28.64 -1.58
N LYS A 290 20.31 28.57 -0.79
CA LYS A 290 21.30 27.49 -0.85
C LYS A 290 21.01 26.29 0.07
N PHE A 291 19.87 26.30 0.77
CA PHE A 291 19.54 25.26 1.74
C PHE A 291 18.44 24.35 1.21
N MET A 292 18.73 23.05 1.19
CA MET A 292 17.74 21.98 1.09
C MET A 292 17.22 21.67 2.50
N TRP A 293 15.97 22.02 2.75
CA TRP A 293 15.30 21.73 4.02
C TRP A 293 14.64 20.36 3.94
N VAL A 294 14.93 19.49 4.90
CA VAL A 294 14.41 18.12 4.96
C VAL A 294 13.61 17.94 6.24
N ILE A 295 12.35 17.54 6.10
CA ILE A 295 11.41 17.43 7.23
C ILE A 295 10.80 16.03 7.31
N GLY A 296 10.74 15.50 8.53
CA GLY A 296 10.16 14.20 8.88
C GLY A 296 10.84 13.01 8.19
N GLY A 297 10.09 11.92 8.03
CA GLY A 297 10.56 10.65 7.49
C GLY A 297 10.43 9.46 8.44
N HIS A 298 10.43 8.26 7.86
CA HIS A 298 10.52 7.00 8.54
C HIS A 298 11.98 6.69 8.86
N ALA A 299 12.23 6.27 10.10
CA ALA A 299 13.53 5.78 10.56
C ALA A 299 13.34 4.50 11.38
N PHE A 300 14.33 3.61 11.40
CA PHE A 300 14.28 2.42 12.26
C PHE A 300 14.49 2.75 13.73
N ASN A 301 15.23 3.82 14.02
CA ASN A 301 15.46 4.30 15.37
C ASN A 301 15.17 5.80 15.47
N TYR A 302 14.26 6.15 16.37
CA TYR A 302 13.84 7.53 16.61
C TYR A 302 14.58 8.22 17.76
N SER A 303 15.46 7.52 18.51
CA SER A 303 16.13 8.09 19.69
C SER A 303 17.00 9.31 19.37
N SER A 304 17.63 9.34 18.19
CA SER A 304 18.43 10.46 17.68
C SER A 304 17.79 11.18 16.49
N PHE A 305 16.51 10.90 16.21
CA PHE A 305 15.84 11.41 15.01
C PHE A 305 15.57 12.91 15.12
N GLN A 306 16.02 13.65 14.10
CA GLN A 306 15.78 15.08 13.97
C GLN A 306 14.66 15.33 12.98
N MET A 307 13.62 16.04 13.44
CA MET A 307 12.44 16.36 12.62
C MET A 307 12.77 17.34 11.49
N VAL A 308 13.67 18.30 11.72
CA VAL A 308 14.07 19.31 10.72
C VAL A 308 15.59 19.31 10.56
N LEU A 309 16.03 19.12 9.32
CA LEU A 309 17.43 19.21 8.91
C LEU A 309 17.54 20.24 7.78
N ASN A 310 18.70 20.88 7.65
CA ASN A 310 19.04 21.58 6.42
C ASN A 310 20.42 21.15 5.90
N TYR A 311 20.53 21.06 4.58
CA TYR A 311 21.75 20.78 3.86
C TYR A 311 22.11 21.98 2.97
N ASN A 312 23.31 22.52 3.17
CA ASN A 312 23.83 23.59 2.31
C ASN A 312 24.47 22.97 1.06
N VAL A 313 23.83 23.16 -0.08
CA VAL A 313 24.24 22.54 -1.37
C VAL A 313 25.56 23.09 -1.92
N GLU A 314 25.98 24.30 -1.52
CA GLU A 314 27.25 24.89 -1.96
C GLU A 314 28.43 24.31 -1.17
N SER A 315 28.28 24.24 0.17
CA SER A 315 29.35 23.76 1.06
C SER A 315 29.35 22.26 1.30
N SER A 316 28.29 21.56 0.89
CA SER A 316 28.03 20.15 1.19
C SER A 316 27.95 19.81 2.70
N ILE A 317 27.40 20.74 3.49
CA ILE A 317 27.32 20.64 4.96
C ILE A 317 25.89 20.45 5.47
N TRP A 318 25.69 19.47 6.36
CA TRP A 318 24.44 19.30 7.12
C TRP A 318 24.44 20.08 8.43
N ASN A 319 23.30 20.67 8.76
CA ASN A 319 23.02 21.24 10.07
C ASN A 319 21.72 20.66 10.65
N VAL A 320 21.74 20.41 11.96
CA VAL A 320 20.52 20.13 12.74
C VAL A 320 19.87 21.44 13.11
N VAL A 321 18.56 21.53 12.94
CA VAL A 321 17.78 22.69 13.35
C VAL A 321 17.10 22.36 14.68
N PRO A 322 17.57 22.91 15.81
CA PRO A 322 16.97 22.63 17.11
C PRO A 322 15.59 23.26 17.20
N VAL A 323 14.58 22.43 17.42
CA VAL A 323 13.18 22.85 17.52
C VAL A 323 12.69 22.62 18.94
N LEU A 324 12.24 23.69 19.62
CA LEU A 324 11.75 23.61 21.01
C LEU A 324 10.38 22.91 21.12
N ARG A 325 9.47 23.17 20.18
CA ARG A 325 8.12 22.62 20.10
C ARG A 325 7.72 22.46 18.64
N GLY A 326 6.95 21.42 18.34
CA GLY A 326 6.55 21.14 16.97
C GLY A 326 5.73 19.85 16.82
N PRO A 327 5.46 19.44 15.58
CA PRO A 327 4.73 18.23 15.27
C PRO A 327 5.48 16.97 15.76
N LEU A 328 4.71 15.93 16.10
CA LEU A 328 5.25 14.59 16.32
C LEU A 328 5.88 14.02 15.04
N GLN A 329 6.83 13.10 15.20
CA GLN A 329 7.53 12.44 14.09
C GLN A 329 6.52 11.75 13.18
N ARG A 330 6.70 11.94 11.87
CA ARG A 330 5.79 11.42 10.84
C ARG A 330 6.46 11.26 9.49
N TYR A 331 5.86 10.45 8.64
CA TYR A 331 6.27 10.24 7.24
C TYR A 331 5.07 10.22 6.30
N GLY A 332 5.33 10.27 5.00
CA GLY A 332 4.28 10.29 3.98
C GLY A 332 3.43 11.57 3.99
N HIS A 333 3.91 12.63 4.65
CA HIS A 333 3.31 13.97 4.59
C HIS A 333 3.77 14.70 3.32
N SER A 334 3.13 15.84 3.02
CA SER A 334 3.58 16.76 1.97
C SER A 334 4.17 18.03 2.57
N LEU A 335 5.06 18.69 1.82
CA LEU A 335 5.57 20.02 2.12
C LEU A 335 5.32 20.92 0.92
N ALA A 336 4.93 22.16 1.18
CA ALA A 336 4.89 23.21 0.18
C ALA A 336 5.51 24.48 0.75
N LEU A 337 6.42 25.09 -0.01
CA LEU A 337 7.10 26.33 0.36
C LEU A 337 6.33 27.51 -0.20
N TYR A 338 6.06 28.51 0.65
CA TYR A 338 5.55 29.80 0.23
C TYR A 338 6.27 30.90 0.98
N GLN A 339 6.98 31.76 0.25
CA GLN A 339 7.86 32.78 0.82
C GLN A 339 8.93 32.17 1.75
N ASP A 340 8.91 32.47 3.05
CA ASP A 340 9.81 31.89 4.07
C ASP A 340 9.11 30.89 5.00
N ASP A 341 7.89 30.48 4.66
CA ASP A 341 7.09 29.52 5.42
C ASP A 341 6.97 28.18 4.68
N ILE A 342 7.27 27.09 5.40
CA ILE A 342 7.07 25.72 4.91
C ILE A 342 5.78 25.18 5.52
N TYR A 343 4.80 24.90 4.67
CA TYR A 343 3.53 24.28 5.04
C TYR A 343 3.67 22.76 4.99
N MET A 344 3.37 22.08 6.09
CA MET A 344 3.36 20.63 6.22
C MET A 344 1.94 20.15 6.48
N TYR A 345 1.44 19.25 5.64
CA TYR A 345 0.09 18.70 5.78
C TYR A 345 0.09 17.18 5.87
N GLY A 346 -0.72 16.68 6.80
CA GLY A 346 -1.05 15.27 6.94
C GLY A 346 0.14 14.35 7.23
N GLY A 347 0.12 13.16 6.61
CA GLY A 347 1.06 12.08 6.85
C GLY A 347 0.65 11.17 8.02
N LYS A 348 1.50 10.19 8.30
CA LYS A 348 1.28 9.20 9.35
C LYS A 348 2.20 9.45 10.53
N ILE A 349 1.61 9.65 11.70
CA ILE A 349 2.34 9.89 12.95
C ILE A 349 2.89 8.56 13.45
N GLU A 350 4.18 8.55 13.79
CA GLU A 350 4.84 7.35 14.30
C GLU A 350 4.65 7.21 15.82
N THR A 351 3.47 6.73 16.20
CA THR A 351 3.11 6.31 17.55
C THR A 351 2.58 4.88 17.52
N ILE A 352 2.40 4.26 18.70
CA ILE A 352 1.85 2.90 18.83
C ILE A 352 0.49 2.75 18.12
N SER A 353 -0.32 3.80 18.00
CA SER A 353 -1.58 3.75 17.25
C SER A 353 -1.41 4.01 15.74
N GLY A 354 -0.36 4.74 15.33
CA GLY A 354 0.02 4.94 13.93
C GLY A 354 -1.08 5.57 13.08
N ASN A 355 -1.52 6.78 13.46
CA ASN A 355 -2.67 7.46 12.86
C ASN A 355 -2.25 8.33 11.67
N VAL A 356 -3.02 8.24 10.59
CA VAL A 356 -3.01 9.25 9.52
C VAL A 356 -3.71 10.50 10.04
N THR A 357 -3.12 11.66 9.82
CA THR A 357 -3.57 12.95 10.37
C THR A 357 -3.98 13.92 9.27
N ASP A 358 -4.79 14.90 9.65
CA ASP A 358 -5.20 16.05 8.86
C ASP A 358 -4.63 17.37 9.43
N GLU A 359 -3.65 17.29 10.32
CA GLU A 359 -2.97 18.44 10.90
C GLU A 359 -2.24 19.27 9.83
N LEU A 360 -2.42 20.60 9.90
CA LEU A 360 -1.66 21.58 9.13
C LEU A 360 -0.68 22.34 10.04
N TRP A 361 0.59 22.21 9.73
CA TRP A 361 1.69 22.85 10.45
C TRP A 361 2.45 23.80 9.52
N ILE A 362 2.93 24.92 10.08
CA ILE A 362 3.72 25.91 9.36
C ILE A 362 5.05 26.05 10.09
N PHE A 363 6.15 25.87 9.38
CA PHE A 363 7.49 26.13 9.86
C PHE A 363 8.04 27.41 9.24
N ASN A 364 8.29 28.42 10.06
CA ASN A 364 8.93 29.64 9.60
C ASN A 364 10.45 29.45 9.58
N ILE A 365 11.07 29.61 8.41
CA ILE A 365 12.50 29.38 8.20
C ILE A 365 13.36 30.37 8.99
N SER A 366 12.95 31.64 9.02
CA SER A 366 13.70 32.73 9.63
C SER A 366 13.74 32.64 11.16
N SER A 367 12.60 32.32 11.79
CA SER A 367 12.53 32.15 13.25
C SER A 367 12.80 30.72 13.72
N GLN A 368 12.81 29.74 12.82
CA GLN A 368 12.95 28.31 13.10
C GLN A 368 11.90 27.77 14.09
N THR A 369 10.67 28.27 14.00
CA THR A 369 9.56 27.90 14.88
C THR A 369 8.39 27.28 14.13
N TRP A 370 7.73 26.31 14.76
CA TRP A 370 6.46 25.76 14.27
C TRP A 370 5.25 26.52 14.80
N GLY A 371 4.25 26.68 13.95
CA GLY A 371 2.89 27.06 14.30
C GLY A 371 1.89 26.04 13.74
N THR A 372 0.80 25.81 14.47
CA THR A 372 -0.32 25.00 13.97
C THR A 372 -1.40 25.91 13.40
N ARG A 373 -2.12 25.45 12.38
CA ARG A 373 -3.30 26.12 11.83
C ARG A 373 -4.48 25.17 11.84
N THR A 374 -5.63 25.67 12.26
CA THR A 374 -6.91 24.99 12.14
C THR A 374 -7.73 25.71 11.07
N PRO A 375 -7.88 25.13 9.87
CA PRO A 375 -8.66 25.72 8.79
C PRO A 375 -10.16 25.74 9.11
N THR A 376 -10.86 26.75 8.62
CA THR A 376 -12.33 26.75 8.60
C THR A 376 -12.82 25.88 7.45
N VAL A 377 -13.57 24.82 7.77
CA VAL A 377 -14.14 23.89 6.78
C VAL A 377 -15.58 24.30 6.50
N LEU A 378 -15.87 24.72 5.25
CA LEU A 378 -17.16 25.31 4.90
C LEU A 378 -18.31 24.29 4.81
N ASN A 379 -18.02 23.02 4.53
CA ASN A 379 -19.00 21.92 4.47
C ASN A 379 -18.56 20.75 5.36
N HIS A 380 -19.44 20.26 6.24
CA HIS A 380 -19.17 19.07 7.06
C HIS A 380 -18.91 17.84 6.16
N GLY A 381 -17.75 17.18 6.33
CA GLY A 381 -17.39 15.93 5.64
C GLY A 381 -16.43 16.03 4.44
N GLN A 382 -15.77 17.18 4.23
CA GLN A 382 -14.88 17.46 3.08
C GLN A 382 -13.41 17.77 3.46
N HIS A 383 -12.90 17.22 4.57
CA HIS A 383 -11.49 17.32 4.95
C HIS A 383 -10.94 15.91 5.18
N TYR A 384 -9.89 15.53 4.45
CA TYR A 384 -9.38 14.16 4.49
C TYR A 384 -8.00 14.10 5.13
N ALA A 385 -7.90 13.38 6.24
CA ALA A 385 -6.62 12.90 6.75
C ALA A 385 -5.99 11.95 5.72
N VAL A 386 -4.83 12.33 5.16
CA VAL A 386 -4.17 11.59 4.08
C VAL A 386 -2.67 11.43 4.28
N GLU A 387 -2.15 10.29 3.82
CA GLU A 387 -0.71 10.02 3.67
C GLU A 387 -0.36 9.60 2.23
N GLY A 388 0.91 9.75 1.86
CA GLY A 388 1.43 9.44 0.52
C GLY A 388 0.86 10.34 -0.58
N HIS A 389 0.39 11.53 -0.21
CA HIS A 389 -0.14 12.55 -1.11
C HIS A 389 0.96 13.54 -1.53
N THR A 390 0.65 14.40 -2.50
CA THR A 390 1.52 15.52 -2.90
C THR A 390 0.81 16.85 -2.70
N ALA A 391 1.58 17.93 -2.52
CA ALA A 391 1.02 19.27 -2.40
C ALA A 391 1.91 20.32 -3.04
N HIS A 392 1.28 21.38 -3.55
CA HIS A 392 1.94 22.53 -4.16
C HIS A 392 1.26 23.80 -3.67
N ILE A 393 1.99 24.93 -3.57
CA ILE A 393 1.40 26.25 -3.35
C ILE A 393 1.65 27.10 -4.59
N MET A 394 0.62 27.82 -5.03
CA MET A 394 0.67 28.69 -6.21
C MET A 394 -0.24 29.89 -6.04
N GLU A 395 0.01 30.93 -6.85
CA GLU A 395 -0.86 32.10 -6.95
C GLU A 395 -1.84 31.96 -8.13
N LEU A 396 -3.12 32.08 -7.80
CA LEU A 396 -4.20 32.11 -8.78
C LEU A 396 -4.20 33.44 -9.56
N ASP A 397 -4.96 33.49 -10.66
CA ASP A 397 -5.06 34.71 -11.49
C ASP A 397 -5.63 35.92 -10.72
N ASN A 398 -6.44 35.65 -9.69
CA ASN A 398 -6.98 36.66 -8.78
C ASN A 398 -5.99 37.08 -7.66
N ARG A 399 -4.74 36.58 -7.70
CA ARG A 399 -3.66 36.78 -6.72
C ARG A 399 -3.89 36.17 -5.34
N ASP A 400 -4.85 35.27 -5.19
CA ASP A 400 -4.95 34.46 -3.98
C ASP A 400 -3.92 33.31 -4.01
N ALA A 401 -3.26 33.10 -2.88
CA ALA A 401 -2.37 31.97 -2.69
C ALA A 401 -3.17 30.76 -2.19
N VAL A 402 -3.06 29.65 -2.92
CA VAL A 402 -3.75 28.40 -2.62
C VAL A 402 -2.75 27.25 -2.53
N MET A 403 -2.91 26.41 -1.52
CA MET A 403 -2.25 25.11 -1.42
C MET A 403 -3.18 24.06 -2.02
N ILE A 404 -2.71 23.35 -3.04
CA ILE A 404 -3.41 22.25 -3.70
C ILE A 404 -2.85 20.93 -3.19
N ILE A 405 -3.71 20.08 -2.64
CA ILE A 405 -3.38 18.74 -2.14
C ILE A 405 -4.00 17.71 -3.09
N ILE A 406 -3.15 16.81 -3.60
CA ILE A 406 -3.53 15.82 -4.60
C ILE A 406 -3.48 14.41 -4.01
N PHE A 407 -4.63 13.73 -4.06
CA PHE A 407 -4.84 12.33 -3.71
C PHE A 407 -4.33 11.93 -2.31
N GLY A 408 -3.87 10.67 -2.17
CA GLY A 408 -3.41 10.07 -0.91
C GLY A 408 -4.29 8.92 -0.45
N TYR A 409 -3.83 8.24 0.60
CA TYR A 409 -4.58 7.19 1.29
C TYR A 409 -5.06 7.69 2.64
N SER A 410 -6.32 7.38 2.95
CA SER A 410 -6.96 7.61 4.24
C SER A 410 -7.38 6.28 4.84
N SER A 411 -7.05 6.05 6.11
CA SER A 411 -7.42 4.81 6.81
C SER A 411 -8.94 4.66 7.04
N VAL A 412 -9.70 5.73 6.82
CA VAL A 412 -11.17 5.76 6.96
C VAL A 412 -11.86 5.78 5.60
N TYR A 413 -11.32 6.57 4.67
CA TYR A 413 -11.95 6.87 3.37
C TYR A 413 -11.32 6.10 2.20
N GLY A 414 -10.28 5.30 2.44
CA GLY A 414 -9.56 4.57 1.39
C GLY A 414 -8.69 5.49 0.54
N TYR A 415 -8.52 5.14 -0.74
CA TYR A 415 -7.79 5.96 -1.69
C TYR A 415 -8.64 7.17 -2.11
N ILE A 416 -8.07 8.36 -1.96
CA ILE A 416 -8.73 9.63 -2.25
C ILE A 416 -8.46 10.05 -3.69
N SER A 417 -9.53 10.27 -4.46
CA SER A 417 -9.46 10.78 -5.84
C SER A 417 -9.75 12.29 -5.93
N ASN A 418 -10.21 12.91 -4.83
CA ASN A 418 -10.54 14.32 -4.78
C ASN A 418 -9.29 15.20 -4.61
N VAL A 419 -9.36 16.41 -5.18
CA VAL A 419 -8.42 17.50 -4.90
C VAL A 419 -8.88 18.24 -3.65
N GLN A 420 -7.96 18.66 -2.78
CA GLN A 420 -8.26 19.57 -1.68
C GLN A 420 -7.55 20.91 -1.90
N GLU A 421 -8.23 22.01 -1.63
CA GLU A 421 -7.72 23.38 -1.74
C GLU A 421 -7.73 24.07 -0.38
N TYR A 422 -6.57 24.58 0.05
CA TYR A 422 -6.45 25.41 1.23
C TYR A 422 -6.03 26.83 0.85
N TYR A 423 -6.88 27.81 1.15
CA TYR A 423 -6.64 29.21 0.83
C TYR A 423 -5.90 29.87 2.01
N LEU A 424 -4.66 30.28 1.77
CA LEU A 424 -3.74 30.73 2.81
C LEU A 424 -4.23 32.00 3.52
N LYS A 425 -4.79 32.95 2.76
CA LYS A 425 -5.21 34.26 3.28
C LYS A 425 -6.49 34.21 4.11
N SER A 426 -7.49 33.47 3.64
CA SER A 426 -8.78 33.31 4.32
C SER A 426 -8.78 32.20 5.37
N ASN A 427 -7.75 31.34 5.39
CA ASN A 427 -7.69 30.14 6.23
C ASN A 427 -8.89 29.20 6.01
N THR A 428 -9.33 29.04 4.77
CA THR A 428 -10.48 28.21 4.40
C THR A 428 -10.06 26.95 3.64
N TRP A 429 -10.69 25.83 3.96
CA TRP A 429 -10.47 24.54 3.31
C TRP A 429 -11.69 24.14 2.46
N LEU A 430 -11.43 23.65 1.25
CA LEU A 430 -12.45 23.30 0.26
C LEU A 430 -12.06 22.02 -0.49
N VAL A 431 -13.05 21.21 -0.86
CA VAL A 431 -12.89 20.11 -1.83
C VAL A 431 -13.75 20.46 -3.05
N PRO A 432 -13.13 21.01 -4.10
CA PRO A 432 -13.89 21.48 -5.26
C PRO A 432 -14.35 20.33 -6.15
N GLU A 433 -15.43 20.56 -6.89
CA GLU A 433 -15.76 19.75 -8.06
C GLU A 433 -14.73 20.01 -9.18
N THR A 434 -14.42 18.94 -9.92
CA THR A 434 -13.44 18.98 -11.01
C THR A 434 -14.11 18.64 -12.34
N ARG A 435 -13.50 19.09 -13.43
CA ARG A 435 -14.01 18.91 -14.81
C ARG A 435 -13.02 18.12 -15.65
N GLY A 436 -13.43 17.69 -16.83
CA GLY A 436 -12.57 16.92 -17.73
C GLY A 436 -12.54 15.43 -17.39
N ALA A 437 -11.36 14.83 -17.39
CA ALA A 437 -11.21 13.39 -17.19
C ALA A 437 -11.58 12.93 -15.77
N ILE A 438 -12.13 11.72 -15.65
CA ILE A 438 -12.51 11.13 -14.36
C ILE A 438 -11.33 10.35 -13.79
N VAL A 439 -10.49 11.05 -13.02
CA VAL A 439 -9.25 10.50 -12.47
C VAL A 439 -9.47 9.59 -11.27
N GLN A 440 -8.60 8.57 -11.14
CA GLN A 440 -8.48 7.75 -9.93
C GLN A 440 -7.21 8.16 -9.18
N GLY A 441 -7.37 8.56 -7.92
CA GLY A 441 -6.25 8.89 -7.05
C GLY A 441 -5.58 7.66 -6.43
N GLY A 442 -4.35 7.85 -5.95
CA GLY A 442 -3.52 6.80 -5.39
C GLY A 442 -2.54 7.28 -4.32
N TYR A 443 -1.82 6.33 -3.75
CA TYR A 443 -0.77 6.52 -2.75
C TYR A 443 0.63 6.53 -3.40
N GLY A 444 1.53 7.40 -2.91
CA GLY A 444 2.94 7.38 -3.27
C GLY A 444 3.23 7.79 -4.72
N HIS A 445 2.33 8.58 -5.33
CA HIS A 445 2.58 9.21 -6.62
C HIS A 445 3.55 10.39 -6.46
N THR A 446 4.06 10.90 -7.57
CA THR A 446 4.79 12.17 -7.60
C THR A 446 4.03 13.22 -8.36
N SER A 447 4.34 14.48 -8.08
CA SER A 447 3.82 15.57 -8.89
C SER A 447 4.79 16.74 -8.96
N VAL A 448 4.73 17.46 -10.09
CA VAL A 448 5.52 18.65 -10.35
C VAL A 448 4.59 19.77 -10.82
N TYR A 449 4.89 21.00 -10.42
CA TYR A 449 4.14 22.19 -10.82
C TYR A 449 4.87 22.95 -11.92
N GLU A 450 4.17 23.23 -13.01
CA GLU A 450 4.63 24.05 -14.13
C GLU A 450 4.00 25.46 -13.98
N PRO A 451 4.82 26.51 -13.75
CA PRO A 451 4.30 27.86 -13.48
C PRO A 451 3.68 28.61 -14.66
N VAL A 452 4.09 28.32 -15.90
CA VAL A 452 3.66 29.05 -17.11
C VAL A 452 2.22 28.68 -17.48
N THR A 453 1.91 27.38 -17.50
CA THR A 453 0.58 26.83 -17.78
C THR A 453 -0.25 26.62 -16.52
N LYS A 454 0.29 26.96 -15.33
CA LYS A 454 -0.33 26.78 -14.01
C LYS A 454 -0.93 25.38 -13.84
N SER A 455 -0.16 24.39 -14.25
CA SER A 455 -0.60 22.99 -14.31
C SER A 455 0.26 22.12 -13.41
N ILE A 456 -0.38 21.18 -12.73
CA ILE A 456 0.30 20.15 -11.94
C ILE A 456 0.29 18.86 -12.77
N TYR A 457 1.46 18.24 -12.93
CA TYR A 457 1.62 16.94 -13.59
C TYR A 457 1.80 15.87 -12.53
N ILE A 458 1.03 14.77 -12.61
CA ILE A 458 0.97 13.72 -11.59
C ILE A 458 1.29 12.37 -12.22
N HIS A 459 2.31 11.68 -11.72
CA HIS A 459 2.74 10.39 -12.28
C HIS A 459 2.73 9.24 -11.27
N GLY A 460 2.24 8.09 -11.75
CA GLY A 460 2.35 6.79 -11.10
C GLY A 460 1.58 6.68 -9.78
N GLY A 461 2.06 5.82 -8.89
CA GLY A 461 1.48 5.52 -7.59
C GLY A 461 0.85 4.13 -7.51
N TYR A 462 0.28 3.84 -6.34
CA TYR A 462 -0.47 2.63 -6.04
C TYR A 462 -1.95 2.98 -5.92
N LYS A 463 -2.80 2.34 -6.73
CA LYS A 463 -4.23 2.71 -6.87
C LYS A 463 -5.15 1.52 -6.66
N ALA A 464 -6.39 1.81 -6.29
CA ALA A 464 -7.51 0.89 -6.43
C ALA A 464 -7.98 0.89 -7.89
N LEU A 465 -8.06 -0.30 -8.48
CA LEU A 465 -8.48 -0.57 -9.84
C LEU A 465 -9.85 -1.28 -9.84
N PRO A 466 -10.62 -1.20 -10.94
CA PRO A 466 -11.91 -1.88 -11.04
C PRO A 466 -11.82 -3.39 -10.75
N GLY A 467 -12.86 -3.97 -10.13
CA GLY A 467 -12.89 -5.39 -9.76
C GLY A 467 -12.12 -5.68 -8.47
N ASN A 468 -12.02 -4.71 -7.56
CA ASN A 468 -11.27 -4.79 -6.30
C ASN A 468 -9.81 -5.24 -6.43
N LYS A 469 -9.18 -4.83 -7.54
CA LYS A 469 -7.75 -5.02 -7.74
C LYS A 469 -7.01 -3.82 -7.23
N TYR A 470 -5.81 -4.03 -6.72
CA TYR A 470 -4.93 -2.96 -6.28
C TYR A 470 -3.58 -3.19 -6.92
N GLY A 471 -2.89 -2.11 -7.27
CA GLY A 471 -1.60 -2.27 -7.91
C GLY A 471 -0.95 -0.97 -8.33
N LEU A 472 0.26 -1.12 -8.85
CA LEU A 472 1.04 -0.05 -9.42
C LEU A 472 0.47 0.39 -10.76
N VAL A 473 0.49 1.70 -11.00
CA VAL A 473 0.13 2.29 -12.28
C VAL A 473 1.25 3.14 -12.86
N ASP A 474 1.18 3.35 -14.17
CA ASP A 474 2.07 4.20 -14.97
C ASP A 474 1.36 5.44 -15.54
N ASP A 475 0.15 5.71 -15.06
CA ASP A 475 -0.67 6.85 -15.45
C ASP A 475 0.08 8.18 -15.33
N LEU A 476 -0.26 9.11 -16.22
CA LEU A 476 0.13 10.51 -16.16
C LEU A 476 -1.10 11.40 -16.32
N TYR A 477 -1.31 12.30 -15.36
CA TYR A 477 -2.39 13.28 -15.39
C TYR A 477 -1.85 14.71 -15.38
N ARG A 478 -2.57 15.62 -16.02
CA ARG A 478 -2.40 17.06 -15.89
C ARG A 478 -3.64 17.66 -15.22
N TYR A 479 -3.42 18.40 -14.15
CA TYR A 479 -4.44 19.20 -13.48
C TYR A 479 -4.19 20.68 -13.71
N GLU A 480 -5.10 21.34 -14.43
CA GLU A 480 -5.05 22.78 -14.63
C GLU A 480 -5.79 23.48 -13.49
N VAL A 481 -5.06 24.28 -12.71
CA VAL A 481 -5.51 24.75 -11.39
C VAL A 481 -6.66 25.77 -11.52
N ASN A 482 -6.54 26.74 -12.42
CA ASN A 482 -7.53 27.81 -12.58
C ASN A 482 -8.89 27.28 -13.05
N THR A 483 -8.89 26.32 -13.98
CA THR A 483 -10.13 25.77 -14.56
C THR A 483 -10.62 24.52 -13.81
N ARG A 484 -9.81 23.98 -12.90
CA ARG A 484 -10.02 22.72 -12.18
C ARG A 484 -10.27 21.54 -13.12
N THR A 485 -9.52 21.51 -14.22
CA THR A 485 -9.72 20.54 -15.31
C THR A 485 -8.62 19.47 -15.30
N TRP A 486 -9.04 18.22 -15.35
CA TRP A 486 -8.16 17.06 -15.52
C TRP A 486 -8.02 16.68 -17.00
N THR A 487 -6.78 16.39 -17.41
CA THR A 487 -6.45 15.81 -18.72
C THR A 487 -5.60 14.56 -18.53
N ILE A 488 -5.92 13.47 -19.24
CA ILE A 488 -5.08 12.26 -19.28
C ILE A 488 -4.00 12.43 -20.35
N LEU A 489 -2.75 12.18 -19.96
CA LEU A 489 -1.58 12.29 -20.81
C LEU A 489 -1.05 10.91 -21.24
N LYS A 490 0.03 10.89 -22.03
CA LYS A 490 0.69 9.64 -22.43
C LYS A 490 1.25 8.91 -21.20
N GLU A 491 0.95 7.63 -21.09
CA GLU A 491 1.45 6.73 -20.04
C GLU A 491 2.93 6.37 -20.24
N SER A 492 3.66 6.10 -19.16
CA SER A 492 5.11 5.83 -19.23
C SER A 492 5.45 4.40 -19.67
N GLY A 493 4.52 3.46 -19.51
CA GLY A 493 4.76 2.02 -19.69
C GLY A 493 5.50 1.37 -18.52
N LEU A 494 5.86 2.11 -17.47
CA LEU A 494 6.72 1.65 -16.37
C LEU A 494 6.13 2.02 -15.00
N SER A 495 5.21 1.19 -14.50
CA SER A 495 4.48 1.40 -13.25
C SER A 495 5.39 1.46 -12.02
N ARG A 496 5.11 2.40 -11.11
CA ARG A 496 5.95 2.65 -9.92
C ARG A 496 5.27 3.51 -8.88
N TYR A 497 5.66 3.38 -7.61
CA TYR A 497 5.27 4.28 -6.52
C TYR A 497 6.45 4.59 -5.60
N LEU A 498 6.30 5.62 -4.75
CA LEU A 498 7.34 6.18 -3.88
C LEU A 498 8.62 6.54 -4.65
N HIS A 499 8.49 6.93 -5.92
CA HIS A 499 9.56 7.54 -6.71
C HIS A 499 9.64 9.04 -6.42
N THR A 500 10.59 9.75 -7.04
CA THR A 500 10.60 11.21 -7.06
C THR A 500 10.51 11.74 -8.47
N ALA A 501 9.98 12.96 -8.58
CA ALA A 501 10.00 13.70 -9.83
C ALA A 501 10.37 15.16 -9.59
N VAL A 502 11.07 15.75 -10.55
CA VAL A 502 11.41 17.17 -10.58
C VAL A 502 11.18 17.73 -11.98
N LEU A 503 10.96 19.04 -12.08
CA LEU A 503 10.82 19.73 -13.36
C LEU A 503 12.10 20.52 -13.64
N ILE A 504 12.75 20.25 -14.78
CA ILE A 504 13.92 20.99 -15.25
C ILE A 504 13.75 21.28 -16.74
N SER A 505 13.78 22.56 -17.13
CA SER A 505 13.71 23.01 -18.53
C SER A 505 12.61 22.32 -19.33
N GLY A 506 11.35 22.40 -18.87
CA GLY A 506 10.18 21.84 -19.57
C GLY A 506 10.08 20.30 -19.58
N THR A 507 11.03 19.61 -18.94
CA THR A 507 11.04 18.14 -18.83
C THR A 507 10.83 17.70 -17.38
N MET A 508 9.87 16.81 -17.16
CA MET A 508 9.69 16.12 -15.88
C MET A 508 10.63 14.91 -15.80
N LEU A 509 11.59 14.96 -14.88
CA LEU A 509 12.55 13.89 -14.63
C LEU A 509 12.06 13.03 -13.47
N VAL A 510 12.04 11.70 -13.66
CA VAL A 510 11.53 10.72 -12.69
C VAL A 510 12.64 9.74 -12.33
N PHE A 511 12.93 9.58 -11.03
CA PHE A 511 13.99 8.68 -10.56
C PHE A 511 13.47 7.63 -9.57
N GLY A 512 13.91 6.38 -9.80
CA GLY A 512 13.73 5.25 -8.91
C GLY A 512 12.28 4.87 -8.65
N GLY A 513 12.00 4.42 -7.42
CA GLY A 513 10.70 3.94 -6.98
C GLY A 513 10.65 2.42 -6.77
N ASN A 514 9.54 1.97 -6.20
CA ASN A 514 9.22 0.55 -6.10
C ASN A 514 8.38 0.15 -7.31
N THR A 515 8.83 -0.90 -8.00
CA THR A 515 8.34 -1.37 -9.30
C THR A 515 7.74 -2.77 -9.22
N HIS A 516 7.52 -3.33 -8.02
CA HIS A 516 7.01 -4.68 -7.86
C HIS A 516 5.53 -4.78 -8.27
N ASN A 517 5.22 -5.70 -9.19
CA ASN A 517 3.86 -6.02 -9.56
C ASN A 517 3.51 -7.46 -9.15
N ASP A 518 2.44 -7.62 -8.39
CA ASP A 518 1.94 -8.89 -7.86
C ASP A 518 1.39 -9.76 -9.00
N THR A 519 2.26 -10.48 -9.70
CA THR A 519 1.85 -11.50 -10.69
C THR A 519 2.36 -12.87 -10.28
N ALA A 520 1.54 -13.90 -10.51
CA ALA A 520 1.80 -15.31 -10.16
C ALA A 520 3.04 -15.94 -10.84
N LEU A 521 3.79 -15.14 -11.62
CA LEU A 521 5.01 -15.49 -12.34
C LEU A 521 6.09 -14.43 -12.07
N SER A 522 6.27 -14.04 -10.80
CA SER A 522 7.36 -13.16 -10.36
C SER A 522 8.71 -13.89 -10.53
N ASN A 523 9.20 -13.96 -11.77
CA ASN A 523 10.52 -14.45 -12.11
C ASN A 523 11.58 -13.39 -11.70
N GLY A 524 11.72 -13.12 -10.40
CA GLY A 524 12.77 -12.25 -9.86
C GLY A 524 12.51 -10.74 -9.99
N ALA A 525 11.30 -10.27 -9.66
CA ALA A 525 11.00 -8.84 -9.68
C ALA A 525 11.74 -8.07 -8.57
N LYS A 526 12.38 -6.95 -8.94
CA LYS A 526 13.09 -6.04 -8.03
C LYS A 526 12.12 -5.14 -7.27
N CYS A 527 12.28 -5.03 -5.95
CA CYS A 527 11.48 -4.15 -5.10
C CYS A 527 11.84 -2.66 -5.24
N PHE A 528 13.05 -2.36 -5.70
CA PHE A 528 13.58 -1.01 -5.81
C PHE A 528 14.30 -0.86 -7.15
N SER A 529 14.21 0.33 -7.72
CA SER A 529 14.76 0.65 -9.03
C SER A 529 15.61 1.92 -8.99
N ALA A 530 16.56 2.03 -9.92
CA ALA A 530 17.34 3.21 -10.27
C ALA A 530 17.04 3.65 -11.71
N ASP A 531 15.92 3.17 -12.28
CA ASP A 531 15.43 3.65 -13.57
C ASP A 531 15.25 5.15 -13.53
N PHE A 532 15.61 5.79 -14.65
CA PHE A 532 15.57 7.23 -14.80
C PHE A 532 14.79 7.56 -16.07
N LEU A 533 13.70 8.32 -15.93
CA LEU A 533 12.79 8.64 -17.02
C LEU A 533 12.71 10.15 -17.20
N ALA A 534 12.44 10.56 -18.43
CA ALA A 534 12.15 11.94 -18.80
C ALA A 534 10.81 11.99 -19.55
N TYR A 535 9.95 12.91 -19.14
CA TYR A 535 8.72 13.26 -19.85
C TYR A 535 8.81 14.70 -20.35
N ASP A 536 8.77 14.85 -21.67
CA ASP A 536 8.75 16.15 -22.33
C ASP A 536 7.31 16.67 -22.35
N ILE A 537 7.05 17.74 -21.59
CA ILE A 537 5.71 18.31 -21.42
C ILE A 537 5.19 18.90 -22.74
N ALA A 538 6.06 19.45 -23.57
CA ALA A 538 5.65 20.08 -24.82
C ALA A 538 5.18 19.04 -25.85
N CYS A 539 5.86 17.89 -25.90
CA CYS A 539 5.59 16.85 -26.89
C CYS A 539 4.71 15.71 -26.40
N ASP A 540 4.42 15.63 -25.10
CA ASP A 540 3.69 14.52 -24.48
C ASP A 540 4.36 13.16 -24.78
N GLU A 541 5.68 13.12 -24.54
CA GLU A 541 6.54 11.99 -24.91
C GLU A 541 7.45 11.55 -23.75
N TRP A 542 7.53 10.23 -23.56
CA TRP A 542 8.39 9.61 -22.55
C TRP A 542 9.68 9.09 -23.17
N ARG A 543 10.77 9.17 -22.40
CA ARG A 543 12.07 8.60 -22.74
C ARG A 543 12.69 7.95 -21.51
N VAL A 544 13.32 6.79 -21.70
CA VAL A 544 14.16 6.17 -20.68
C VAL A 544 15.57 6.75 -20.84
N LEU A 545 16.08 7.35 -19.77
CA LEU A 545 17.44 7.90 -19.72
C LEU A 545 18.43 6.83 -19.23
N GLN A 546 19.71 7.11 -19.44
CA GLN A 546 20.76 6.25 -18.93
C GLN A 546 20.74 6.23 -17.40
N LYS A 547 20.77 5.03 -16.82
CA LYS A 547 20.89 4.83 -15.38
C LYS A 547 22.18 5.45 -14.83
N PRO A 548 22.24 5.84 -13.54
CA PRO A 548 23.46 6.37 -12.94
C PRO A 548 24.64 5.40 -13.09
N ASN A 549 25.70 5.83 -13.77
CA ASN A 549 26.94 5.06 -13.90
C ASN A 549 27.89 5.38 -12.73
N LEU A 550 27.51 4.94 -11.53
CA LEU A 550 28.25 5.16 -10.29
C LEU A 550 28.94 3.87 -9.82
N HIS A 551 29.89 4.00 -8.90
CA HIS A 551 30.67 2.89 -8.36
C HIS A 551 29.88 1.93 -7.44
N ARG A 552 28.63 2.29 -7.09
CA ARG A 552 27.73 1.52 -6.23
C ARG A 552 26.31 1.55 -6.81
N ASP A 553 25.53 0.53 -6.48
CA ASP A 553 24.10 0.51 -6.77
C ASP A 553 23.38 1.61 -5.97
N VAL A 554 22.46 2.30 -6.64
CA VAL A 554 21.69 3.42 -6.11
C VAL A 554 20.19 3.19 -6.21
N ASN A 555 19.74 1.96 -6.48
CA ASN A 555 18.33 1.58 -6.49
C ASN A 555 17.65 1.95 -5.17
N ARG A 556 16.50 2.64 -5.22
CA ARG A 556 15.82 3.12 -4.01
C ARG A 556 14.37 3.57 -4.24
N PHE A 557 13.58 3.60 -3.18
CA PHE A 557 12.28 4.28 -3.14
C PHE A 557 12.09 5.06 -1.83
N GLY A 558 11.06 5.91 -1.76
CA GLY A 558 10.77 6.75 -0.61
C GLY A 558 11.80 7.86 -0.37
N HIS A 559 12.62 8.20 -1.35
CA HIS A 559 13.54 9.34 -1.28
C HIS A 559 12.78 10.65 -1.58
N SER A 560 13.44 11.78 -1.36
CA SER A 560 12.95 13.09 -1.81
C SER A 560 13.93 13.71 -2.80
N ALA A 561 13.44 14.59 -3.68
CA ALA A 561 14.25 15.25 -4.67
C ALA A 561 13.88 16.73 -4.79
N VAL A 562 14.86 17.56 -5.11
CA VAL A 562 14.72 19.00 -5.31
C VAL A 562 15.59 19.48 -6.46
N VAL A 563 15.29 20.68 -6.98
CA VAL A 563 16.09 21.34 -8.00
C VAL A 563 16.86 22.50 -7.40
N SER A 564 18.15 22.59 -7.70
CA SER A 564 18.97 23.75 -7.39
C SER A 564 19.94 24.02 -8.53
N ASN A 565 19.95 25.26 -9.04
CA ASN A 565 20.80 25.70 -10.14
C ASN A 565 20.78 24.74 -11.36
N GLY A 566 19.57 24.37 -11.81
CA GLY A 566 19.37 23.45 -12.94
C GLY A 566 19.79 21.99 -12.70
N SER A 567 20.22 21.63 -11.48
CA SER A 567 20.63 20.27 -11.11
C SER A 567 19.61 19.63 -10.18
N MET A 568 19.40 18.32 -10.33
CA MET A 568 18.52 17.53 -9.45
C MET A 568 19.34 16.98 -8.30
N TYR A 569 18.89 17.22 -7.06
CA TYR A 569 19.45 16.66 -5.83
C TYR A 569 18.46 15.67 -5.25
N ILE A 570 18.94 14.48 -4.88
CA ILE A 570 18.15 13.40 -4.31
C ILE A 570 18.74 13.04 -2.96
N PHE A 571 17.89 12.89 -1.95
CA PHE A 571 18.32 12.56 -0.60
C PHE A 571 17.54 11.38 0.00
N GLY A 572 18.29 10.49 0.63
CA GLY A 572 17.79 9.36 1.41
C GLY A 572 17.04 8.31 0.59
N GLY A 573 16.02 7.73 1.20
CA GLY A 573 15.24 6.62 0.64
C GLY A 573 15.54 5.28 1.32
N PHE A 574 15.04 4.22 0.71
CA PHE A 574 15.12 2.85 1.22
C PHE A 574 15.55 1.88 0.11
N SER A 575 16.52 1.04 0.43
CA SER A 575 17.07 -0.02 -0.42
C SER A 575 17.40 -1.24 0.45
N SER A 576 16.41 -1.70 1.21
CA SER A 576 16.55 -2.63 2.35
C SER A 576 17.26 -2.07 3.59
N VAL A 577 18.08 -1.04 3.41
CA VAL A 577 18.58 -0.16 4.46
C VAL A 577 18.03 1.25 4.25
N LEU A 578 17.94 2.03 5.31
CA LEU A 578 17.60 3.44 5.21
C LEU A 578 18.83 4.23 4.79
N LEU A 579 18.68 5.01 3.72
CA LEU A 579 19.76 5.75 3.09
C LEU A 579 19.85 7.18 3.63
N ASN A 580 21.07 7.71 3.68
CA ASN A 580 21.39 9.08 4.09
C ASN A 580 22.37 9.78 3.12
N ASP A 581 22.60 9.19 1.95
CA ASP A 581 23.43 9.75 0.89
C ASP A 581 22.67 10.81 0.07
N ILE A 582 23.46 11.59 -0.68
CA ILE A 582 22.96 12.57 -1.65
C ILE A 582 23.41 12.13 -3.03
N LEU A 583 22.49 12.07 -3.98
CA LEU A 583 22.80 11.90 -5.40
C LEU A 583 22.51 13.21 -6.12
N VAL A 584 23.37 13.58 -7.06
CA VAL A 584 23.15 14.76 -7.88
C VAL A 584 23.23 14.37 -9.35
N TYR A 585 22.20 14.76 -10.10
CA TYR A 585 22.18 14.69 -11.56
C TYR A 585 22.34 16.09 -12.13
N LYS A 586 23.33 16.24 -13.01
CA LYS A 586 23.52 17.45 -13.79
C LYS A 586 23.10 17.17 -15.24
N PRO A 587 22.02 17.80 -15.72
CA PRO A 587 21.58 17.66 -17.11
C PRO A 587 22.55 18.37 -18.07
N PRO A 588 22.38 18.17 -19.39
CA PRO A 588 23.05 18.99 -20.40
C PRO A 588 22.67 20.47 -20.25
N SER A 589 23.45 21.36 -20.88
CA SER A 589 23.10 22.78 -20.96
C SER A 589 22.60 23.13 -22.36
N CYS A 590 21.46 23.83 -22.45
CA CYS A 590 20.91 24.28 -23.73
C CYS A 590 21.91 25.16 -24.51
N GLU A 591 22.66 26.02 -23.81
CA GLU A 591 23.65 26.93 -24.40
C GLU A 591 24.81 26.19 -25.12
N ALA A 592 25.02 24.91 -24.83
CA ALA A 592 26.01 24.09 -25.53
C ALA A 592 25.62 23.79 -26.99
N PHE A 593 24.32 23.85 -27.33
CA PHE A 593 23.84 23.52 -28.67
C PHE A 593 23.90 24.74 -29.60
N ARG A 594 24.71 24.63 -30.67
CA ARG A 594 25.02 25.75 -31.59
C ARG A 594 24.18 25.82 -32.86
N SER A 595 23.20 24.95 -33.02
CA SER A 595 22.35 24.90 -34.22
C SER A 595 20.90 24.60 -33.84
N GLU A 596 19.96 25.24 -34.54
CA GLU A 596 18.51 25.11 -34.32
C GLU A 596 18.06 23.65 -34.29
N ASP A 597 18.49 22.85 -35.27
CA ASP A 597 18.10 21.45 -35.37
C ASP A 597 18.58 20.59 -34.20
N VAL A 598 19.76 20.88 -33.64
CA VAL A 598 20.31 20.10 -32.51
C VAL A 598 19.71 20.61 -31.20
N CYS A 599 19.48 21.91 -31.06
CA CYS A 599 18.81 22.52 -29.91
C CYS A 599 17.37 22.00 -29.75
N THR A 600 16.58 22.01 -30.82
CA THR A 600 15.19 21.54 -30.79
C THR A 600 15.08 20.02 -30.66
N ARG A 601 16.13 19.28 -31.04
CA ARG A 601 16.24 17.82 -30.83
C ARG A 601 17.02 17.44 -29.58
N ALA A 602 17.44 18.41 -28.75
CA ALA A 602 18.24 18.21 -27.54
C ALA A 602 17.50 17.47 -26.41
N ALA A 603 16.37 16.82 -26.72
CA ALA A 603 15.49 16.02 -25.86
C ALA A 603 16.16 14.80 -25.19
N GLN A 604 17.47 14.81 -24.95
CA GLN A 604 18.20 13.91 -24.07
C GLN A 604 18.03 14.33 -22.60
N GLY A 605 16.78 14.49 -22.15
CA GLY A 605 16.44 14.75 -20.74
C GLY A 605 16.18 16.21 -20.35
N ILE A 606 16.20 17.15 -21.31
CA ILE A 606 15.74 18.54 -21.13
C ILE A 606 15.07 19.03 -22.42
N SER A 607 14.19 20.02 -22.32
CA SER A 607 13.58 20.70 -23.48
C SER A 607 14.27 22.05 -23.67
N CYS A 608 14.86 22.26 -24.85
CA CYS A 608 15.53 23.51 -25.22
C CYS A 608 14.80 24.22 -26.37
N LEU A 609 14.90 25.54 -26.40
CA LEU A 609 14.24 26.39 -27.38
C LEU A 609 15.28 27.19 -28.18
N TRP A 610 15.08 27.33 -29.48
CA TRP A 610 15.93 28.15 -30.34
C TRP A 610 15.40 29.59 -30.40
N ASP A 611 16.14 30.54 -29.83
CA ASP A 611 15.83 31.96 -29.89
C ASP A 611 16.84 32.71 -30.77
N LYS A 612 16.35 33.21 -31.91
CA LYS A 612 17.10 33.93 -32.95
C LYS A 612 18.28 33.12 -33.51
N ASP A 613 19.41 33.10 -32.79
CA ASP A 613 20.70 32.51 -33.17
C ASP A 613 21.38 31.69 -32.06
N HIS A 614 20.72 31.46 -30.92
CA HIS A 614 21.27 30.68 -29.81
C HIS A 614 20.19 29.82 -29.14
N CYS A 615 20.64 28.77 -28.46
CA CYS A 615 19.77 27.82 -27.77
C CYS A 615 19.63 28.20 -26.29
N VAL A 616 18.38 28.28 -25.82
CA VAL A 616 18.02 28.71 -24.46
C VAL A 616 17.18 27.66 -23.74
N SER A 617 17.13 27.73 -22.41
CA SER A 617 16.27 26.86 -21.61
C SER A 617 14.79 27.21 -21.77
N TRP A 618 13.92 26.28 -21.41
CA TRP A 618 12.47 26.46 -21.45
C TRP A 618 12.03 27.70 -20.66
N GLU A 619 12.55 27.90 -19.45
CA GLU A 619 12.15 28.99 -18.54
C GLU A 619 12.61 30.37 -19.04
N SER A 620 13.63 30.40 -19.90
CA SER A 620 14.23 31.64 -20.42
C SER A 620 13.49 32.20 -21.63
N ALA A 621 12.53 31.46 -22.20
CA ALA A 621 11.77 31.88 -23.37
C ALA A 621 10.59 32.81 -23.03
N SER A 622 10.19 33.68 -23.95
CA SER A 622 9.04 34.56 -23.76
C SER A 622 7.70 33.82 -23.88
N ALA A 623 6.67 34.30 -23.17
CA ALA A 623 5.31 33.74 -23.16
C ALA A 623 4.72 33.45 -24.56
N SER A 624 5.12 34.20 -25.58
CA SER A 624 4.67 34.05 -26.97
C SER A 624 5.32 32.88 -27.72
N HIS A 625 6.48 32.37 -27.26
CA HIS A 625 7.22 31.29 -27.92
C HIS A 625 6.79 29.88 -27.51
N TYR A 626 6.15 29.72 -26.34
CA TYR A 626 5.68 28.42 -25.84
C TYR A 626 4.59 27.76 -26.70
N LEU A 627 3.84 28.56 -27.47
CA LEU A 627 2.69 28.10 -28.28
C LEU A 627 3.06 27.65 -29.71
N PHE A 628 4.26 27.95 -30.21
CA PHE A 628 4.50 27.94 -31.67
C PHE A 628 5.74 27.17 -32.18
N ARG A 629 6.62 26.59 -31.34
CA ARG A 629 7.91 26.05 -31.84
C ARG A 629 8.41 24.70 -31.29
N ALA A 630 7.63 23.95 -30.52
CA ALA A 630 8.03 22.57 -30.23
C ALA A 630 7.86 21.73 -31.52
N ASN A 631 8.96 21.51 -32.25
CA ASN A 631 8.99 20.65 -33.43
C ASN A 631 8.96 19.18 -32.99
N CYS A 632 7.82 18.75 -32.46
CA CYS A 632 7.61 17.37 -32.06
C CYS A 632 7.56 16.52 -33.34
N GLN A 633 8.46 15.54 -33.46
CA GLN A 633 8.42 14.61 -34.60
C GLN A 633 7.01 14.04 -34.75
N ASN A 634 6.56 13.86 -36.00
CA ASN A 634 5.24 13.31 -36.33
C ASN A 634 4.93 12.13 -35.42
N LYS A 635 3.96 12.31 -34.51
CA LYS A 635 3.49 11.29 -33.57
C LYS A 635 3.31 9.99 -34.36
N SER A 636 4.04 8.93 -33.97
CA SER A 636 3.79 7.59 -34.49
C SER A 636 2.30 7.32 -34.41
N ALA A 637 1.69 6.84 -35.50
CA ALA A 637 0.26 6.55 -35.57
C ALA A 637 -0.20 5.83 -34.30
N VAL A 638 -1.27 6.35 -33.69
CA VAL A 638 -1.84 5.85 -32.43
C VAL A 638 -1.97 4.32 -32.51
N THR A 639 -1.27 3.61 -31.62
CA THR A 639 -1.49 2.18 -31.43
C THR A 639 -2.92 1.99 -30.94
N ASP A 640 -3.69 1.15 -31.65
CA ASP A 640 -5.14 0.93 -31.52
C ASP A 640 -5.63 0.85 -30.05
N ASP A 641 -4.86 0.21 -29.16
CA ASP A 641 -5.31 -0.21 -27.82
C ASP A 641 -5.51 0.89 -26.74
N ARG A 642 -4.98 2.11 -26.92
CA ARG A 642 -4.97 3.11 -25.82
C ARG A 642 -6.32 3.77 -25.55
N CYS A 643 -7.07 4.09 -26.61
CA CYS A 643 -8.37 4.74 -26.44
C CYS A 643 -9.37 3.79 -25.76
N TYR A 644 -9.30 2.50 -26.07
CA TYR A 644 -10.17 1.47 -25.51
C TYR A 644 -10.03 1.28 -23.99
N LYS A 645 -8.93 1.73 -23.37
CA LYS A 645 -8.78 1.75 -21.91
C LYS A 645 -9.77 2.69 -21.22
N ASN A 646 -10.21 3.74 -21.90
CA ASN A 646 -11.15 4.71 -21.34
C ASN A 646 -12.59 4.24 -21.55
N THR A 647 -13.29 3.98 -20.45
CA THR A 647 -14.66 3.46 -20.47
C THR A 647 -15.73 4.54 -20.41
N ASP A 648 -15.36 5.82 -20.38
CA ASP A 648 -16.28 6.95 -20.25
C ASP A 648 -15.97 8.10 -21.23
N CYS A 649 -17.02 8.82 -21.62
CA CYS A 649 -16.95 9.93 -22.59
C CYS A 649 -16.01 11.04 -22.12
N ALA A 650 -16.05 11.40 -20.83
CA ALA A 650 -15.30 12.52 -20.30
C ALA A 650 -13.78 12.25 -20.35
N SER A 651 -13.33 11.10 -19.84
CA SER A 651 -11.93 10.64 -19.93
C SER A 651 -11.50 10.37 -21.37
N CYS A 652 -12.40 9.85 -22.22
CA CYS A 652 -12.13 9.61 -23.64
C CYS A 652 -11.91 10.90 -24.46
N THR A 653 -12.48 12.02 -24.03
CA THR A 653 -12.38 13.29 -24.76
C THR A 653 -11.47 14.31 -24.07
N ALA A 654 -11.20 14.16 -22.78
CA ALA A 654 -10.22 14.93 -22.02
C ALA A 654 -8.88 14.20 -21.93
N ASN A 655 -8.29 13.85 -23.08
CA ASN A 655 -6.95 13.26 -23.16
C ASN A 655 -6.16 13.74 -24.38
N THR A 656 -4.86 13.50 -24.38
CA THR A 656 -3.94 13.83 -25.48
C THR A 656 -3.63 12.65 -26.40
N ASN A 657 -4.25 11.48 -26.16
CA ASN A 657 -4.03 10.24 -26.91
C ASN A 657 -4.71 10.21 -28.30
N GLY A 658 -5.45 11.26 -28.67
CA GLY A 658 -6.11 11.36 -29.97
C GLY A 658 -7.33 10.46 -30.09
N CYS A 659 -8.17 10.43 -29.05
CA CYS A 659 -9.38 9.61 -28.99
C CYS A 659 -10.66 10.41 -29.30
N GLN A 660 -11.72 9.69 -29.66
CA GLN A 660 -13.09 10.21 -29.81
C GLN A 660 -14.10 9.23 -29.19
N TRP A 661 -15.20 9.77 -28.69
CA TRP A 661 -16.30 8.97 -28.15
C TRP A 661 -17.40 8.79 -29.18
N CYS A 662 -17.83 7.55 -29.40
CA CYS A 662 -18.86 7.20 -30.38
C CYS A 662 -20.19 6.80 -29.73
N ASP A 663 -21.28 6.91 -30.50
CA ASP A 663 -22.65 6.56 -30.05
C ASP A 663 -22.81 5.13 -29.55
N ASP A 664 -21.94 4.22 -29.96
CA ASP A 664 -21.86 2.84 -29.46
C ASP A 664 -21.30 2.75 -28.02
N LYS A 665 -21.08 3.91 -27.37
CA LYS A 665 -20.53 4.08 -26.02
C LYS A 665 -19.12 3.51 -25.88
N LYS A 666 -18.33 3.62 -26.95
CA LYS A 666 -16.93 3.22 -26.94
C LYS A 666 -16.02 4.40 -27.21
N CYS A 667 -14.87 4.36 -26.56
CA CYS A 667 -13.76 5.25 -26.86
C CYS A 667 -12.89 4.63 -27.94
N VAL A 668 -12.73 5.32 -29.07
CA VAL A 668 -11.97 4.83 -30.23
C VAL A 668 -10.96 5.88 -30.70
N PRO A 669 -9.91 5.48 -31.43
CA PRO A 669 -9.01 6.43 -32.08
C PRO A 669 -9.72 7.38 -33.06
N LEU A 670 -9.17 8.59 -33.25
CA LEU A 670 -9.72 9.63 -34.16
C LEU A 670 -9.82 9.19 -35.63
N ASN A 671 -9.01 8.22 -36.05
CA ASN A 671 -9.00 7.66 -37.40
C ASN A 671 -10.00 6.49 -37.59
N SER A 672 -10.67 6.03 -36.53
CA SER A 672 -11.69 4.97 -36.62
C SER A 672 -13.03 5.52 -37.14
N ASN A 673 -13.82 4.65 -37.80
CA ASN A 673 -15.15 5.01 -38.30
C ASN A 673 -16.13 5.25 -37.14
N CYS A 674 -16.77 6.42 -37.13
CA CYS A 674 -17.69 6.84 -36.06
C CYS A 674 -18.85 7.63 -36.69
N SER A 675 -20.09 7.17 -36.51
CA SER A 675 -21.28 7.82 -37.10
C SER A 675 -21.55 9.19 -36.47
N VAL A 676 -21.43 9.28 -35.14
CA VAL A 676 -21.54 10.51 -34.36
C VAL A 676 -20.40 10.52 -33.35
N SER A 677 -19.52 11.51 -33.48
CA SER A 677 -18.33 11.65 -32.64
C SER A 677 -18.47 12.79 -31.64
N VAL A 678 -18.26 12.51 -30.36
CA VAL A 678 -18.02 13.53 -29.34
C VAL A 678 -16.51 13.66 -29.15
N LYS A 679 -16.00 14.89 -29.35
CA LYS A 679 -14.58 15.24 -29.22
C LYS A 679 -14.29 16.20 -28.07
N ASN A 680 -15.31 16.84 -27.53
CA ASN A 680 -15.17 17.81 -26.44
C ASN A 680 -15.90 17.29 -25.20
N TYR A 681 -15.18 17.22 -24.08
CA TYR A 681 -15.70 16.71 -22.81
C TYR A 681 -16.87 17.52 -22.27
N THR A 682 -17.02 18.80 -22.65
CA THR A 682 -18.17 19.63 -22.23
C THR A 682 -19.51 19.11 -22.74
N LYS A 683 -19.50 18.27 -23.78
CA LYS A 683 -20.69 17.59 -24.32
C LYS A 683 -20.93 16.21 -23.69
N CYS A 684 -20.05 15.77 -22.80
CA CYS A 684 -20.18 14.49 -22.13
C CYS A 684 -21.02 14.63 -20.85
N TYR A 685 -22.03 13.77 -20.71
CA TYR A 685 -22.77 13.62 -19.47
C TYR A 685 -22.06 12.62 -18.55
N VAL A 686 -21.63 13.07 -17.38
CA VAL A 686 -21.00 12.22 -16.35
C VAL A 686 -22.09 11.45 -15.61
N ARG A 687 -22.01 10.12 -15.61
CA ARG A 687 -23.00 9.26 -14.96
C ARG A 687 -22.61 8.96 -13.51
N ASN A 688 -23.60 8.74 -12.66
CA ASN A 688 -23.37 8.35 -11.26
C ASN A 688 -22.55 7.06 -11.17
N GLU A 689 -22.73 6.09 -12.08
CA GLU A 689 -21.92 4.85 -12.09
C GLU A 689 -20.41 5.16 -12.13
N GLN A 690 -20.01 6.14 -12.93
CA GLN A 690 -18.61 6.51 -13.13
C GLN A 690 -18.02 7.16 -11.89
N ILE A 691 -18.84 7.89 -11.12
CA ILE A 691 -18.45 8.54 -9.87
C ILE A 691 -18.36 7.51 -8.74
N CYS A 692 -19.38 6.66 -8.59
CA CYS A 692 -19.45 5.67 -7.51
C CYS A 692 -18.31 4.65 -7.61
N ASN A 693 -17.95 4.20 -8.81
CA ASN A 693 -16.86 3.25 -9.02
C ASN A 693 -15.48 3.78 -8.54
N LYS A 694 -15.32 5.09 -8.35
CA LYS A 694 -14.08 5.71 -7.85
C LYS A 694 -14.03 5.78 -6.32
N LEU A 695 -15.14 5.53 -5.64
CA LEU A 695 -15.25 5.54 -4.18
C LEU A 695 -14.85 4.17 -3.63
N THR A 696 -13.63 4.11 -3.11
CA THR A 696 -12.95 2.84 -2.79
C THR A 696 -13.27 2.27 -1.41
N SER A 697 -14.09 2.95 -0.61
CA SER A 697 -14.48 2.49 0.72
C SER A 697 -15.97 2.69 0.99
N CYS A 698 -16.54 1.85 1.85
CA CYS A 698 -17.93 1.98 2.30
C CYS A 698 -18.20 3.38 2.84
N LYS A 699 -17.26 3.95 3.60
CA LYS A 699 -17.45 5.28 4.19
C LYS A 699 -17.49 6.36 3.12
N SER A 700 -16.57 6.33 2.16
CA SER A 700 -16.57 7.26 1.03
C SER A 700 -17.81 7.10 0.16
N CYS A 701 -18.24 5.86 -0.09
CA CYS A 701 -19.48 5.55 -0.81
C CYS A 701 -20.71 6.13 -0.10
N SER A 702 -20.81 5.95 1.22
CA SER A 702 -21.94 6.41 2.03
C SER A 702 -22.08 7.93 2.13
N LEU A 703 -21.02 8.69 1.82
CA LEU A 703 -21.08 10.15 1.76
C LEU A 703 -21.74 10.66 0.48
N ASN A 704 -21.87 9.81 -0.55
CA ASN A 704 -22.52 10.17 -1.81
C ASN A 704 -23.93 9.59 -1.86
N LEU A 705 -24.93 10.46 -1.92
CA LEU A 705 -26.36 10.09 -1.92
C LEU A 705 -26.77 9.23 -3.11
N ASN A 706 -26.05 9.30 -4.22
CA ASN A 706 -26.34 8.54 -5.44
C ASN A 706 -25.65 7.17 -5.49
N CYS A 707 -24.90 6.80 -4.45
CA CYS A 707 -24.10 5.58 -4.40
C CYS A 707 -24.52 4.67 -3.24
N GLN A 708 -24.33 3.37 -3.43
CA GLN A 708 -24.56 2.34 -2.41
C GLN A 708 -23.40 1.35 -2.39
N TRP A 709 -22.98 0.98 -1.17
CA TRP A 709 -21.93 -0.01 -0.98
C TRP A 709 -22.48 -1.43 -1.10
N ASP A 710 -21.93 -2.22 -2.02
CA ASP A 710 -22.17 -3.65 -2.13
C ASP A 710 -21.19 -4.42 -1.22
N GLN A 711 -21.71 -4.97 -0.11
CA GLN A 711 -20.90 -5.75 0.83
C GLN A 711 -20.38 -7.08 0.27
N ARG A 712 -21.04 -7.67 -0.74
CA ARG A 712 -20.62 -8.96 -1.32
C ARG A 712 -19.46 -8.77 -2.28
N GLN A 713 -19.56 -7.75 -3.12
CA GLN A 713 -18.51 -7.42 -4.09
C GLN A 713 -17.42 -6.56 -3.47
N GLN A 714 -17.66 -5.90 -2.32
CA GLN A 714 -16.79 -4.91 -1.68
C GLN A 714 -16.55 -3.68 -2.59
N GLU A 715 -17.57 -3.24 -3.31
CA GLU A 715 -17.47 -2.15 -4.28
C GLU A 715 -18.60 -1.13 -4.08
N CYS A 716 -18.36 0.11 -4.51
CA CYS A 716 -19.37 1.15 -4.49
C CYS A 716 -20.07 1.24 -5.86
N GLN A 717 -21.38 1.04 -5.87
CA GLN A 717 -22.20 1.03 -7.08
C GLN A 717 -23.15 2.23 -7.06
N ALA A 718 -23.52 2.72 -8.24
CA ALA A 718 -24.60 3.70 -8.31
C ALA A 718 -25.93 3.05 -7.96
N LEU A 719 -26.80 3.82 -7.30
CA LEU A 719 -28.16 3.39 -7.06
C LEU A 719 -28.86 3.16 -8.42
N PRO A 720 -29.59 2.04 -8.60
CA PRO A 720 -30.33 1.80 -9.82
C PRO A 720 -31.30 2.95 -10.10
N ALA A 721 -31.38 3.40 -11.35
CA ALA A 721 -32.34 4.43 -11.79
C ALA A 721 -33.82 4.10 -11.46
N HIS A 722 -34.11 2.84 -11.09
CA HIS A 722 -35.41 2.34 -10.66
C HIS A 722 -35.82 2.71 -9.22
N LEU A 723 -35.12 3.64 -8.55
CA LEU A 723 -35.59 4.27 -7.30
C LEU A 723 -37.02 4.82 -7.42
N CYS A 724 -37.39 5.24 -8.62
CA CYS A 724 -38.69 5.85 -8.93
C CYS A 724 -39.71 4.87 -9.53
N GLY A 725 -39.35 3.60 -9.75
CA GLY A 725 -40.19 2.62 -10.48
C GLY A 725 -40.24 2.86 -12.00
N GLU A 726 -40.85 1.94 -12.75
CA GLU A 726 -40.96 2.07 -14.22
C GLU A 726 -41.78 3.31 -14.64
N GLY A 727 -41.27 4.02 -15.66
CA GLY A 727 -41.93 5.20 -16.23
C GLY A 727 -41.70 6.51 -15.48
N TRP A 728 -40.80 6.54 -14.49
CA TRP A 728 -40.41 7.74 -13.74
C TRP A 728 -38.91 8.02 -13.85
N SER A 729 -38.53 9.31 -13.86
CA SER A 729 -37.15 9.77 -13.95
C SER A 729 -36.68 10.37 -12.63
N HIS A 730 -35.50 9.97 -12.16
CA HIS A 730 -34.90 10.49 -10.93
C HIS A 730 -34.20 11.84 -11.19
N VAL A 731 -34.67 12.91 -10.56
CA VAL A 731 -34.18 14.27 -10.76
C VAL A 731 -34.04 14.97 -9.40
N GLY A 732 -32.80 15.19 -8.94
CA GLY A 732 -32.56 15.72 -7.60
C GLY A 732 -33.00 14.73 -6.52
N ASP A 733 -33.83 15.21 -5.58
CA ASP A 733 -34.45 14.39 -4.51
C ASP A 733 -35.88 13.94 -4.87
N ALA A 734 -36.28 14.11 -6.14
CA ALA A 734 -37.62 13.85 -6.63
C ALA A 734 -37.64 12.86 -7.81
N CYS A 735 -38.77 12.19 -7.98
CA CYS A 735 -39.07 11.36 -9.13
C CYS A 735 -40.09 12.08 -10.01
N LEU A 736 -39.70 12.46 -11.24
CA LEU A 736 -40.56 13.18 -12.18
C LEU A 736 -41.07 12.26 -13.30
N ARG A 737 -42.32 12.47 -13.72
CA ARG A 737 -42.92 11.78 -14.87
C ARG A 737 -43.76 12.75 -15.69
N ILE A 738 -43.54 12.76 -16.99
CA ILE A 738 -44.30 13.57 -17.93
C ILE A 738 -45.30 12.67 -18.66
N ASN A 739 -46.53 13.12 -18.77
CA ASN A 739 -47.55 12.51 -19.61
C ASN A 739 -48.05 13.56 -20.63
N SER A 740 -48.35 13.11 -21.84
CA SER A 740 -48.85 13.94 -22.95
C SER A 740 -50.39 13.91 -23.07
N SER A 741 -51.10 13.37 -22.09
CA SER A 741 -52.56 13.36 -22.07
C SER A 741 -53.13 14.77 -21.95
N ARG A 742 -54.23 15.01 -22.67
CA ARG A 742 -54.92 16.30 -22.65
C ARG A 742 -55.99 16.30 -21.57
N ASP A 743 -55.74 17.03 -20.49
CA ASP A 743 -56.54 16.99 -19.26
C ASP A 743 -56.76 18.38 -18.65
N SER A 744 -57.76 18.49 -17.76
CA SER A 744 -57.92 19.65 -16.87
C SER A 744 -56.96 19.55 -15.69
N TYR A 745 -56.70 20.67 -14.99
CA TYR A 745 -55.79 20.67 -13.85
C TYR A 745 -56.23 19.70 -12.75
N ASP A 746 -57.52 19.69 -12.42
CA ASP A 746 -58.07 18.80 -11.39
C ASP A 746 -57.95 17.32 -11.79
N ASN A 747 -58.15 16.99 -13.06
CA ASN A 747 -57.96 15.63 -13.57
C ASN A 747 -56.48 15.23 -13.58
N ALA A 748 -55.58 16.14 -13.97
CA ALA A 748 -54.14 15.93 -13.93
C ALA A 748 -53.64 15.69 -12.50
N ARG A 749 -54.20 16.42 -11.52
CA ARG A 749 -53.92 16.22 -10.10
C ARG A 749 -54.36 14.83 -9.62
N VAL A 750 -55.58 14.40 -9.96
CA VAL A 750 -56.08 13.05 -9.64
C VAL A 750 -55.23 11.97 -10.33
N TYR A 751 -54.81 12.21 -11.57
CA TYR A 751 -53.93 11.31 -12.31
C TYR A 751 -52.60 11.10 -11.58
N CYS A 752 -51.92 12.18 -11.17
CA CYS A 752 -50.67 12.06 -10.42
C CYS A 752 -50.88 11.38 -9.05
N HIS A 753 -51.99 11.66 -8.37
CA HIS A 753 -52.34 11.03 -7.10
C HIS A 753 -52.54 9.52 -7.22
N ASN A 754 -53.17 9.06 -8.31
CA ASN A 754 -53.33 7.62 -8.60
C ASN A 754 -51.99 6.92 -8.83
N LEU A 755 -50.94 7.66 -9.19
CA LEU A 755 -49.57 7.15 -9.32
C LEU A 755 -48.73 7.32 -8.05
N SER A 756 -49.37 7.58 -6.89
CA SER A 756 -48.70 7.85 -5.60
C SER A 756 -47.79 9.08 -5.63
N GLY A 757 -48.17 10.11 -6.40
CA GLY A 757 -47.46 11.38 -6.51
C GLY A 757 -48.41 12.59 -6.50
N SER A 758 -47.87 13.78 -6.74
CA SER A 758 -48.60 15.04 -6.91
C SER A 758 -48.23 15.69 -8.24
N LEU A 759 -48.91 16.77 -8.62
CA LEU A 759 -48.38 17.64 -9.69
C LEU A 759 -47.04 18.24 -9.22
N ALA A 760 -46.10 18.37 -10.14
CA ALA A 760 -44.71 18.66 -9.80
C ALA A 760 -44.49 20.10 -9.32
N SER A 761 -43.70 20.23 -8.25
CA SER A 761 -43.23 21.48 -7.67
C SER A 761 -41.81 21.74 -8.14
N LEU A 762 -41.66 22.50 -9.23
CA LEU A 762 -40.36 22.69 -9.90
C LEU A 762 -39.53 23.76 -9.19
N THR A 763 -38.85 23.38 -8.11
CA THR A 763 -38.13 24.31 -7.22
C THR A 763 -36.62 24.36 -7.47
N THR A 764 -36.04 23.33 -8.11
CA THR A 764 -34.60 23.32 -8.41
C THR A 764 -34.32 23.58 -9.88
N SER A 765 -33.15 24.16 -10.20
CA SER A 765 -32.74 24.36 -11.60
C SER A 765 -32.63 23.05 -12.37
N LYS A 766 -32.23 21.96 -11.70
CA LYS A 766 -32.12 20.61 -12.30
C LYS A 766 -33.48 20.05 -12.71
N GLU A 767 -34.53 20.24 -11.89
CA GLU A 767 -35.91 19.85 -12.24
C GLU A 767 -36.44 20.63 -13.44
N VAL A 768 -36.22 21.94 -13.44
CA VAL A 768 -36.64 22.83 -14.53
C VAL A 768 -35.94 22.44 -15.83
N ASP A 769 -34.61 22.30 -15.82
CA ASP A 769 -33.83 21.93 -17.00
C ASP A 769 -34.24 20.56 -17.55
N PHE A 770 -34.50 19.58 -16.67
CA PHE A 770 -34.98 18.26 -17.08
C PHE A 770 -36.33 18.32 -17.79
N VAL A 771 -37.32 19.01 -17.22
CA VAL A 771 -38.66 19.12 -17.83
C VAL A 771 -38.57 19.83 -19.18
N LEU A 772 -37.77 20.90 -19.27
CA LEU A 772 -37.58 21.64 -20.52
C LEU A 772 -36.89 20.79 -21.60
N ASP A 773 -35.92 19.95 -21.25
CA ASP A 773 -35.24 19.02 -22.17
C ASP A 773 -36.20 17.92 -22.67
N GLU A 774 -36.97 17.32 -21.76
CA GLU A 774 -37.94 16.29 -22.11
C GLU A 774 -39.04 16.83 -23.03
N MET A 775 -39.52 18.06 -22.79
CA MET A 775 -40.45 18.74 -23.70
C MET A 775 -39.88 18.92 -25.11
N GLN A 776 -38.56 18.90 -25.32
CA GLN A 776 -37.96 18.98 -26.65
C GLN A 776 -38.01 17.66 -27.42
N LYS A 777 -38.08 16.52 -26.72
CA LYS A 777 -38.09 15.18 -27.32
C LYS A 777 -39.42 14.88 -28.01
N TYR A 778 -40.50 15.57 -27.61
CA TYR A 778 -41.82 15.49 -28.25
C TYR A 778 -41.91 16.41 -29.48
N THR A 779 -41.11 16.13 -30.52
CA THR A 779 -41.00 17.00 -31.72
C THR A 779 -42.27 17.11 -32.57
N ASN A 780 -43.22 16.17 -32.43
CA ASN A 780 -44.44 16.11 -33.26
C ASN A 780 -45.72 16.58 -32.52
N GLN A 781 -45.64 16.93 -31.23
CA GLN A 781 -46.77 17.40 -30.42
C GLN A 781 -46.34 18.59 -29.56
N LYS A 782 -47.05 19.72 -29.67
CA LYS A 782 -46.76 20.92 -28.86
C LYS A 782 -47.23 20.67 -27.42
N LEU A 783 -46.32 20.17 -26.57
CA LEU A 783 -46.60 19.91 -25.16
C LEU A 783 -46.67 21.25 -24.39
N SER A 784 -47.70 21.41 -23.57
CA SER A 784 -47.89 22.57 -22.68
C SER A 784 -48.37 22.09 -21.30
N PRO A 785 -47.50 21.43 -20.52
CA PRO A 785 -47.95 20.59 -19.44
C PRO A 785 -48.38 21.38 -18.20
N TRP A 786 -49.41 20.87 -17.50
CA TRP A 786 -49.75 21.33 -16.16
C TRP A 786 -48.60 21.07 -15.18
N VAL A 787 -48.31 22.05 -14.34
CA VAL A 787 -47.37 21.96 -13.21
C VAL A 787 -48.11 22.31 -11.93
N GLY A 788 -47.60 21.93 -10.76
CA GLY A 788 -48.30 22.06 -9.47
C GLY A 788 -48.42 23.48 -8.93
N LEU A 789 -48.41 24.52 -9.77
CA LEU A 789 -48.46 25.92 -9.35
C LEU A 789 -49.88 26.48 -9.47
N ARG A 790 -50.44 26.95 -8.35
CA ARG A 790 -51.80 27.52 -8.30
C ARG A 790 -51.90 28.76 -7.44
N LYS A 791 -52.94 29.55 -7.68
CA LYS A 791 -53.25 30.77 -6.92
C LYS A 791 -53.89 30.38 -5.58
N ILE A 792 -53.19 30.62 -4.47
CA ILE A 792 -53.61 30.25 -3.10
C ILE A 792 -54.51 31.34 -2.50
N ASN A 793 -54.25 32.62 -2.81
CA ASN A 793 -55.06 33.77 -2.41
C ASN A 793 -55.01 34.85 -3.51
N VAL A 794 -55.82 35.92 -3.40
CA VAL A 794 -55.98 37.03 -4.37
C VAL A 794 -54.64 37.57 -4.89
N SER A 795 -53.55 37.47 -4.12
CA SER A 795 -52.23 38.02 -4.44
C SER A 795 -51.08 37.00 -4.49
N TYR A 796 -51.31 35.70 -4.26
CA TYR A 796 -50.21 34.75 -4.01
C TYR A 796 -50.34 33.44 -4.78
N TRP A 797 -49.25 33.06 -5.45
CA TRP A 797 -49.07 31.77 -6.14
C TRP A 797 -48.14 30.88 -5.32
N GLY A 798 -48.51 29.61 -5.17
CA GLY A 798 -47.67 28.63 -4.50
C GLY A 798 -47.83 27.25 -5.12
N TRP A 799 -46.84 26.43 -4.86
CA TRP A 799 -46.75 25.05 -5.35
C TRP A 799 -47.67 24.12 -4.55
N GLU A 800 -47.96 22.93 -5.07
CA GLU A 800 -48.82 21.92 -4.42
C GLU A 800 -48.25 21.43 -3.08
N ASP A 801 -46.94 21.50 -2.91
CA ASP A 801 -46.22 21.20 -1.66
C ASP A 801 -46.22 22.38 -0.65
N MET A 802 -46.93 23.47 -0.97
CA MET A 802 -47.01 24.73 -0.21
C MET A 802 -45.73 25.59 -0.22
N CYS A 803 -44.72 25.25 -1.02
CA CYS A 803 -43.54 26.08 -1.18
C CYS A 803 -43.84 27.40 -1.93
N PRO A 804 -43.10 28.48 -1.61
CA PRO A 804 -43.26 29.76 -2.30
C PRO A 804 -42.75 29.70 -3.75
N PHE A 805 -43.45 30.38 -4.66
CA PHE A 805 -43.02 30.52 -6.06
C PHE A 805 -41.65 31.20 -6.22
N THR A 806 -41.14 31.90 -5.20
CA THR A 806 -39.80 32.53 -5.25
C THR A 806 -38.64 31.53 -5.29
N ASN A 807 -38.90 30.25 -5.03
CA ASN A 807 -37.88 29.21 -4.94
C ASN A 807 -37.77 28.41 -6.25
N THR A 808 -37.83 29.06 -7.42
CA THR A 808 -37.66 28.41 -8.75
C THR A 808 -36.94 29.34 -9.73
N THR A 809 -36.34 28.79 -10.78
CA THR A 809 -35.76 29.55 -11.90
C THR A 809 -36.78 29.92 -12.98
N LEU A 810 -38.01 29.39 -12.90
CA LEU A 810 -39.09 29.70 -13.84
C LEU A 810 -39.64 31.12 -13.61
N GLN A 811 -39.96 31.80 -14.71
CA GLN A 811 -40.58 33.13 -14.70
C GLN A 811 -41.94 33.10 -15.42
N TRP A 812 -42.82 34.04 -15.05
CA TRP A 812 -44.04 34.30 -15.80
C TRP A 812 -43.71 34.89 -17.17
N LEU A 813 -44.47 34.53 -18.20
CA LEU A 813 -44.36 35.17 -19.51
C LEU A 813 -44.85 36.63 -19.47
N PRO A 814 -44.40 37.49 -20.40
CA PRO A 814 -44.86 38.88 -20.45
C PRO A 814 -46.39 38.97 -20.52
N GLY A 815 -47.01 39.69 -19.58
CA GLY A 815 -48.46 39.84 -19.47
C GLY A 815 -49.16 38.78 -18.61
N GLU A 816 -48.41 37.87 -17.97
CA GLU A 816 -48.90 36.86 -17.03
C GLU A 816 -48.38 37.17 -15.60
N PRO A 817 -49.05 36.67 -14.54
CA PRO A 817 -50.28 35.87 -14.55
C PRO A 817 -51.51 36.71 -14.93
N SER A 818 -52.30 36.21 -15.87
CA SER A 818 -53.59 36.82 -16.24
C SER A 818 -54.64 36.67 -15.12
N ASP A 819 -55.52 37.65 -14.97
CA ASP A 819 -56.63 37.61 -13.99
C ASP A 819 -57.70 36.56 -14.30
N SER A 820 -57.60 35.89 -15.45
CA SER A 820 -58.50 34.83 -15.90
C SER A 820 -58.10 33.42 -15.42
N GLY A 821 -56.93 33.24 -14.81
CA GLY A 821 -56.40 31.92 -14.45
C GLY A 821 -56.08 31.71 -12.97
N PHE A 822 -56.33 30.49 -12.48
CA PHE A 822 -56.05 30.06 -11.10
C PHE A 822 -54.99 28.95 -11.01
N CYS A 823 -54.62 28.35 -12.15
CA CYS A 823 -53.67 27.26 -12.27
C CYS A 823 -52.65 27.57 -13.38
N ALA A 824 -51.39 27.13 -13.22
CA ALA A 824 -50.33 27.43 -14.16
C ALA A 824 -49.88 26.22 -14.97
N TYR A 825 -49.56 26.45 -16.24
CA TYR A 825 -48.94 25.46 -17.13
C TYR A 825 -47.68 26.05 -17.76
N LEU A 826 -46.79 25.18 -18.21
CA LEU A 826 -45.58 25.57 -18.93
C LEU A 826 -45.90 25.80 -20.41
N GLU A 827 -45.54 26.97 -20.94
CA GLU A 827 -45.57 27.22 -22.37
C GLU A 827 -44.17 27.52 -22.92
N ARG A 828 -43.87 26.87 -24.03
CA ARG A 828 -42.65 27.09 -24.80
C ARG A 828 -42.92 28.17 -25.86
N ALA A 829 -42.79 29.44 -25.48
CA ALA A 829 -42.55 30.53 -26.43
C ALA A 829 -41.02 30.70 -26.63
N GLU A 830 -40.56 31.74 -27.36
CA GLU A 830 -39.13 32.02 -27.58
C GLU A 830 -38.27 31.99 -26.29
N VAL A 831 -38.92 32.14 -25.12
CA VAL A 831 -38.41 31.82 -23.79
C VAL A 831 -39.41 30.88 -23.10
N ALA A 832 -38.94 29.81 -22.44
CA ALA A 832 -39.82 28.94 -21.66
C ALA A 832 -40.30 29.67 -20.40
N GLY A 833 -41.62 29.74 -20.20
CA GLY A 833 -42.20 30.46 -19.08
C GLY A 833 -43.59 29.97 -18.70
N LEU A 834 -44.09 30.48 -17.58
CA LEU A 834 -45.38 30.08 -17.00
C LEU A 834 -46.51 30.96 -17.52
N LYS A 835 -47.67 30.34 -17.71
CA LYS A 835 -48.94 30.99 -18.07
C LYS A 835 -50.06 30.56 -17.14
N ALA A 836 -50.94 31.49 -16.79
CA ALA A 836 -52.13 31.18 -16.00
C ALA A 836 -53.30 30.78 -16.92
N ASN A 837 -54.13 29.85 -16.45
CA ASN A 837 -55.36 29.43 -17.12
C ASN A 837 -56.42 29.03 -16.07
N PRO A 838 -57.73 29.02 -16.39
CA PRO A 838 -58.72 28.40 -15.52
C PRO A 838 -58.36 26.94 -15.28
N CYS A 839 -58.45 26.46 -14.05
CA CYS A 839 -58.15 25.06 -13.71
C CYS A 839 -59.07 24.05 -14.44
N THR A 840 -60.21 24.53 -14.94
CA THR A 840 -61.17 23.78 -15.76
C THR A 840 -60.80 23.72 -17.24
N ALA A 841 -59.83 24.51 -17.70
CA ALA A 841 -59.35 24.47 -19.08
C ALA A 841 -58.55 23.19 -19.34
N MET A 842 -58.46 22.79 -20.61
CA MET A 842 -57.71 21.60 -21.03
C MET A 842 -56.34 22.01 -21.57
N THR A 843 -55.26 21.40 -21.10
CA THR A 843 -53.90 21.60 -21.65
C THR A 843 -53.28 20.26 -22.06
N ASP A 844 -52.33 20.32 -22.99
CA ASP A 844 -51.66 19.14 -23.53
C ASP A 844 -50.46 18.76 -22.65
N GLY A 845 -50.71 17.83 -21.73
CA GLY A 845 -49.71 17.21 -20.87
C GLY A 845 -49.77 17.64 -19.40
N LEU A 846 -49.03 16.90 -18.57
CA LEU A 846 -48.90 17.14 -17.13
C LEU A 846 -47.58 16.57 -16.60
N VAL A 847 -47.04 17.19 -15.56
CA VAL A 847 -45.82 16.73 -14.87
C VAL A 847 -46.18 16.25 -13.47
N CYS A 848 -45.97 14.96 -13.21
CA CYS A 848 -46.11 14.37 -11.88
C CYS A 848 -44.77 14.30 -11.16
N GLU A 849 -44.82 14.40 -9.84
CA GLU A 849 -43.71 14.27 -8.91
C GLU A 849 -44.05 13.30 -7.79
N LYS A 850 -43.07 12.53 -7.30
CA LYS A 850 -43.17 11.81 -6.03
C LYS A 850 -41.80 11.77 -5.34
N PRO A 851 -41.75 11.61 -4.01
CA PRO A 851 -40.47 11.49 -3.30
C PRO A 851 -39.72 10.23 -3.72
N VAL A 852 -38.40 10.32 -3.73
CA VAL A 852 -37.54 9.14 -3.89
C VAL A 852 -37.79 8.20 -2.72
N VAL A 853 -38.17 6.95 -3.01
CA VAL A 853 -38.22 5.91 -1.97
C VAL A 853 -36.80 5.61 -1.56
N SER A 854 -36.32 6.28 -0.51
CA SER A 854 -34.94 6.16 -0.06
C SER A 854 -34.63 4.71 0.32
N PRO A 855 -33.64 4.04 -0.31
CA PRO A 855 -33.13 2.76 0.17
C PRO A 855 -32.42 2.91 1.52
N ASN A 856 -32.07 4.13 1.93
CA ASN A 856 -31.24 4.40 3.10
C ASN A 856 -31.92 4.18 4.45
N GLN A 857 -33.22 3.90 4.52
CA GLN A 857 -33.81 3.39 5.78
C GLN A 857 -33.42 1.92 6.06
N ASN A 858 -32.95 1.17 5.04
CA ASN A 858 -32.50 -0.22 5.16
C ASN A 858 -31.02 -0.44 4.76
N ALA A 859 -30.27 0.62 4.44
CA ALA A 859 -28.84 0.50 4.19
C ALA A 859 -28.14 0.10 5.50
N ARG A 860 -27.62 -1.13 5.55
CA ARG A 860 -26.84 -1.61 6.71
C ARG A 860 -25.69 -0.62 6.97
N PRO A 861 -25.45 -0.21 8.23
CA PRO A 861 -24.35 0.70 8.53
C PRO A 861 -23.02 0.09 8.07
N CYS A 862 -22.13 0.94 7.55
CA CYS A 862 -20.77 0.54 7.20
C CYS A 862 -20.10 -0.11 8.41
N LYS A 863 -19.37 -1.21 8.16
CA LYS A 863 -18.53 -1.81 9.20
C LYS A 863 -17.51 -0.80 9.69
N LEU A 864 -17.07 -0.98 10.94
CA LEU A 864 -15.95 -0.22 11.48
C LEU A 864 -14.68 -0.52 10.65
N PRO A 865 -14.03 0.51 10.06
CA PRO A 865 -12.77 0.36 9.31
C PRO A 865 -11.72 -0.39 10.11
N CYS A 866 -10.87 -1.17 9.44
CA CYS A 866 -9.84 -1.97 10.09
C CYS A 866 -8.94 -1.10 10.99
N SER A 867 -8.58 0.10 10.55
CA SER A 867 -7.71 1.01 11.32
C SER A 867 -8.27 1.46 12.68
N LEU A 868 -9.59 1.38 12.88
CA LEU A 868 -10.24 1.74 14.14
C LEU A 868 -10.40 0.52 15.08
N ARG A 869 -9.99 -0.68 14.66
CA ARG A 869 -9.99 -1.89 15.47
C ARG A 869 -8.68 -2.00 16.23
N THR A 870 -8.75 -1.91 17.55
CA THR A 870 -7.59 -1.80 18.43
C THR A 870 -7.13 -3.12 19.06
N SER A 871 -7.80 -4.23 18.77
CA SER A 871 -7.42 -5.56 19.27
C SER A 871 -7.40 -6.59 18.14
N CYS A 872 -6.53 -7.61 18.28
CA CYS A 872 -6.45 -8.71 17.33
C CYS A 872 -7.81 -9.39 17.14
N SER A 873 -8.52 -9.72 18.22
CA SER A 873 -9.81 -10.40 18.15
C SER A 873 -10.88 -9.61 17.39
N ASN A 874 -10.92 -8.29 17.54
CA ASN A 874 -11.81 -7.43 16.77
C ASN A 874 -11.36 -7.35 15.30
N CYS A 875 -10.05 -7.24 15.08
CA CYS A 875 -9.45 -7.20 13.75
C CYS A 875 -9.79 -8.46 12.92
N THR A 876 -9.56 -9.65 13.47
CA THR A 876 -9.72 -10.95 12.77
C THR A 876 -11.14 -11.53 12.83
N SER A 877 -12.07 -10.88 13.55
CA SER A 877 -13.45 -11.36 13.74
C SER A 877 -14.25 -11.62 12.46
N ASN A 878 -13.88 -10.98 11.34
CA ASN A 878 -14.67 -10.94 10.10
C ASN A 878 -13.92 -11.51 8.88
N GLY A 879 -13.11 -12.56 9.05
CA GLY A 879 -12.38 -13.20 7.95
C GLY A 879 -11.20 -12.37 7.42
N MET A 880 -10.74 -12.65 6.20
CA MET A 880 -9.51 -12.11 5.59
C MET A 880 -9.59 -10.62 5.16
N GLU A 881 -10.61 -9.87 5.58
CA GLU A 881 -10.80 -8.44 5.23
C GLU A 881 -9.69 -7.56 5.85
N CYS A 882 -9.38 -7.81 7.13
CA CYS A 882 -8.35 -7.08 7.88
C CYS A 882 -7.16 -7.97 8.22
N MET A 883 -6.00 -7.34 8.43
CA MET A 883 -4.76 -7.98 8.89
C MET A 883 -4.31 -7.32 10.20
N TRP A 884 -4.09 -8.13 11.24
CA TRP A 884 -3.56 -7.68 12.52
C TRP A 884 -2.05 -7.81 12.55
N CYS A 885 -1.35 -6.72 12.88
CA CYS A 885 0.09 -6.70 13.07
C CYS A 885 0.42 -6.55 14.55
N SER A 886 0.98 -7.61 15.16
CA SER A 886 1.14 -7.69 16.62
C SER A 886 2.22 -6.74 17.16
N ASN A 887 3.38 -6.62 16.48
CA ASN A 887 4.48 -5.77 16.95
C ASN A 887 4.11 -4.28 16.91
N THR A 888 3.35 -3.83 15.90
CA THR A 888 2.86 -2.45 15.82
C THR A 888 1.52 -2.25 16.53
N LYS A 889 0.84 -3.31 16.99
CA LYS A 889 -0.52 -3.29 17.57
C LYS A 889 -1.56 -2.59 16.68
N ARG A 890 -1.50 -2.85 15.37
CA ARG A 890 -2.34 -2.17 14.37
C ARG A 890 -3.11 -3.17 13.52
N CYS A 891 -4.34 -2.80 13.19
CA CYS A 891 -5.19 -3.51 12.26
C CYS A 891 -5.27 -2.70 10.95
N VAL A 892 -4.99 -3.32 9.81
CA VAL A 892 -5.01 -2.66 8.50
C VAL A 892 -5.89 -3.43 7.52
N ASP A 893 -6.42 -2.76 6.50
CA ASP A 893 -7.09 -3.43 5.40
C ASP A 893 -6.09 -4.32 4.66
N SER A 894 -6.48 -5.55 4.33
CA SER A 894 -5.62 -6.50 3.59
C SER A 894 -5.09 -5.91 2.28
N ASN A 895 -5.95 -5.22 1.53
CA ASN A 895 -5.62 -4.54 0.28
C ASN A 895 -4.73 -3.29 0.44
N ALA A 896 -4.50 -2.84 1.68
CA ALA A 896 -3.65 -1.71 2.01
C ALA A 896 -2.36 -2.13 2.75
N TYR A 897 -2.09 -3.44 2.89
CA TYR A 897 -0.92 -3.94 3.62
C TYR A 897 0.40 -3.37 3.08
N ILE A 898 0.63 -3.48 1.76
CA ILE A 898 1.86 -3.03 1.09
C ILE A 898 2.13 -1.53 1.31
N ILE A 899 1.09 -0.69 1.28
CA ILE A 899 1.23 0.76 1.49
C ILE A 899 1.25 1.15 2.97
N SER A 900 0.74 0.29 3.85
CA SER A 900 0.73 0.52 5.30
C SER A 900 2.06 0.19 5.96
N PHE A 901 2.79 -0.77 5.38
CA PHE A 901 4.08 -1.26 5.85
C PHE A 901 5.15 -1.32 4.72
N PRO A 902 5.38 -0.22 3.97
CA PRO A 902 6.24 -0.23 2.79
C PRO A 902 7.73 -0.48 3.10
N TYR A 903 8.11 -0.45 4.38
CA TYR A 903 9.48 -0.67 4.86
C TYR A 903 9.59 -1.95 5.72
N GLY A 904 8.59 -2.84 5.64
CA GLY A 904 8.52 -4.07 6.41
C GLY A 904 8.34 -3.85 7.91
N GLN A 905 7.66 -2.76 8.33
CA GLN A 905 7.50 -2.46 9.76
C GLN A 905 6.65 -3.50 10.52
N CYS A 906 5.91 -4.35 9.81
CA CYS A 906 5.15 -5.42 10.41
C CYS A 906 5.93 -6.73 10.42
N LEU A 907 6.38 -7.16 11.61
CA LEU A 907 7.19 -8.37 11.78
C LEU A 907 6.43 -9.65 11.41
N GLU A 908 5.15 -9.71 11.79
CA GLU A 908 4.24 -10.81 11.51
C GLU A 908 2.80 -10.29 11.53
N TRP A 909 1.96 -10.84 10.65
CA TRP A 909 0.55 -10.51 10.56
C TRP A 909 -0.37 -11.73 10.73
N GLN A 910 -1.61 -11.49 11.16
CA GLN A 910 -2.63 -12.51 11.43
C GLN A 910 -3.99 -12.11 10.83
N THR A 911 -4.72 -13.07 10.24
CA THR A 911 -6.03 -12.83 9.59
C THR A 911 -7.19 -13.60 10.21
N THR A 912 -6.93 -14.70 10.94
CA THR A 912 -7.99 -15.59 11.46
C THR A 912 -7.79 -15.92 12.93
N THR A 913 -6.64 -16.47 13.29
CA THR A 913 -6.32 -16.89 14.65
C THR A 913 -5.35 -15.91 15.29
N CYS A 914 -5.69 -15.46 16.49
CA CYS A 914 -4.85 -14.54 17.26
C CYS A 914 -3.90 -15.33 18.15
N SER A 915 -2.60 -15.10 17.99
CA SER A 915 -1.62 -15.56 18.97
C SER A 915 -1.68 -14.68 20.22
N PRO A 916 -1.28 -15.22 21.39
CA PRO A 916 -1.00 -14.40 22.56
C PRO A 916 -0.13 -13.19 22.21
N GLN A 917 -0.55 -12.01 22.65
CA GLN A 917 0.16 -10.76 22.35
C GLN A 917 1.40 -10.56 23.23
N ASN A 918 1.46 -11.24 24.37
CA ASN A 918 2.59 -11.23 25.30
C ASN A 918 3.14 -12.65 25.45
N CYS A 919 4.42 -12.75 25.78
CA CYS A 919 5.10 -14.04 25.91
C CYS A 919 4.45 -14.93 26.99
N SER A 920 3.93 -14.33 28.07
CA SER A 920 3.28 -15.04 29.18
C SER A 920 2.04 -15.87 28.79
N GLY A 921 1.47 -15.65 27.60
CA GLY A 921 0.36 -16.47 27.11
C GLY A 921 0.79 -17.80 26.48
N PHE A 922 2.08 -18.02 26.21
CA PHE A 922 2.59 -19.29 25.70
C PHE A 922 2.90 -20.26 26.84
N ARG A 923 2.31 -21.45 26.77
CA ARG A 923 2.40 -22.45 27.85
C ARG A 923 3.52 -23.46 27.67
N THR A 924 4.04 -23.65 26.46
CA THR A 924 5.15 -24.60 26.22
C THR A 924 6.39 -23.86 25.78
N CYS A 925 7.57 -24.41 26.06
CA CYS A 925 8.82 -23.82 25.59
C CYS A 925 8.87 -23.74 24.06
N ALA A 926 8.37 -24.76 23.35
CA ALA A 926 8.34 -24.76 21.89
C ALA A 926 7.54 -23.56 21.33
N GLN A 927 6.31 -23.35 21.81
CA GLN A 927 5.50 -22.18 21.44
C GLN A 927 6.16 -20.87 21.84
N CYS A 928 6.81 -20.82 23.00
CA CYS A 928 7.53 -19.64 23.46
C CYS A 928 8.66 -19.26 22.50
N LEU A 929 9.48 -20.24 22.09
CA LEU A 929 10.65 -20.00 21.26
C LEU A 929 10.32 -19.80 19.77
N GLU A 930 9.10 -20.10 19.31
CA GLU A 930 8.63 -19.70 17.97
C GLU A 930 8.56 -18.17 17.79
N HIS A 931 8.43 -17.40 18.88
CA HIS A 931 8.31 -15.94 18.85
C HIS A 931 9.62 -15.25 19.22
N PRO A 932 10.31 -14.55 18.29
CA PRO A 932 11.72 -14.14 18.45
C PRO A 932 12.01 -13.17 19.62
N GLY A 933 10.98 -12.53 20.20
CA GLY A 933 11.09 -11.69 21.40
C GLY A 933 10.89 -12.40 22.73
N CYS A 934 10.58 -13.70 22.71
CA CYS A 934 10.28 -14.49 23.91
C CYS A 934 11.42 -15.46 24.23
N GLY A 935 11.58 -15.75 25.53
CA GLY A 935 12.42 -16.82 26.04
C GLY A 935 11.76 -17.56 27.20
N TRP A 936 12.25 -18.77 27.47
CA TRP A 936 11.67 -19.68 28.45
C TRP A 936 12.51 -19.69 29.72
N CYS A 937 11.88 -19.35 30.85
CA CYS A 937 12.47 -19.52 32.17
C CYS A 937 12.05 -20.87 32.75
N ASN A 938 12.99 -21.82 32.77
CA ASN A 938 12.76 -23.18 33.21
C ASN A 938 12.80 -23.28 34.74
N ASP A 939 11.82 -24.00 35.30
CA ASP A 939 11.75 -24.31 36.73
C ASP A 939 12.76 -25.42 37.10
N PRO A 940 13.40 -25.37 38.28
CA PRO A 940 14.42 -26.35 38.72
C PRO A 940 13.90 -27.79 38.94
N SER A 941 12.60 -28.05 38.86
CA SER A 941 11.97 -29.35 39.13
C SER A 941 12.32 -30.46 38.13
N ASN A 942 12.99 -30.17 37.02
CA ASN A 942 13.31 -31.12 35.94
C ASN A 942 12.08 -31.88 35.41
N THR A 943 10.92 -31.20 35.40
CA THR A 943 9.67 -31.73 34.85
C THR A 943 9.27 -31.07 33.52
N GLY A 944 10.05 -30.08 33.08
CA GLY A 944 9.75 -29.24 31.92
C GLY A 944 8.74 -28.11 32.18
N LYS A 945 8.39 -27.85 33.46
CA LYS A 945 7.63 -26.64 33.83
C LYS A 945 8.49 -25.38 33.69
N GLY A 946 7.83 -24.27 33.39
CA GLY A 946 8.51 -22.98 33.31
C GLY A 946 7.55 -21.84 33.00
N SER A 947 8.11 -20.69 32.66
CA SER A 947 7.35 -19.49 32.30
C SER A 947 7.95 -18.86 31.06
N CYS A 948 7.11 -18.56 30.08
CA CYS A 948 7.51 -17.80 28.90
C CYS A 948 7.45 -16.30 29.22
N VAL A 949 8.54 -15.58 28.99
CA VAL A 949 8.65 -14.15 29.26
C VAL A 949 9.38 -13.46 28.13
N GLU A 950 9.13 -12.17 27.94
CA GLU A 950 9.88 -11.32 27.03
C GLU A 950 11.37 -11.38 27.39
N GLY A 951 12.25 -11.45 26.40
CA GLY A 951 13.66 -11.69 26.70
C GLY A 951 14.61 -11.58 25.51
N SER A 952 15.90 -11.52 25.83
CA SER A 952 17.01 -11.59 24.88
C SER A 952 17.86 -12.83 25.14
N SER A 953 18.92 -13.04 24.34
CA SER A 953 19.90 -14.10 24.61
C SER A 953 20.50 -14.03 26.02
N ARG A 954 20.63 -12.82 26.58
CA ARG A 954 21.24 -12.56 27.89
C ARG A 954 20.30 -12.83 29.06
N GLY A 955 18.98 -12.77 28.85
CA GLY A 955 18.02 -12.98 29.93
C GLY A 955 16.64 -12.37 29.65
N PRO A 956 15.71 -12.51 30.60
CA PRO A 956 14.40 -11.88 30.55
C PRO A 956 14.50 -10.35 30.51
N MET A 957 13.57 -9.73 29.81
CA MET A 957 13.50 -8.30 29.52
C MET A 957 12.16 -7.74 29.99
N ARG A 958 12.15 -6.49 30.45
CA ARG A 958 10.91 -5.76 30.80
C ARG A 958 10.91 -4.35 30.23
N PRO A 959 9.73 -3.76 29.96
CA PRO A 959 9.64 -2.37 29.53
C PRO A 959 10.04 -1.41 30.66
N LEU A 960 10.77 -0.35 30.32
CA LEU A 960 11.18 0.72 31.26
C LEU A 960 10.01 1.58 31.77
N GLY A 961 8.87 1.60 31.06
CA GLY A 961 7.66 2.34 31.45
C GLY A 961 6.44 1.99 30.59
N LYS A 962 5.26 2.52 30.93
CA LYS A 962 3.99 2.25 30.21
C LYS A 962 3.92 2.86 28.80
N HIS A 963 4.81 3.80 28.46
CA HIS A 963 4.79 4.57 27.22
C HIS A 963 6.09 4.51 26.41
N THR A 964 7.09 3.74 26.85
CA THR A 964 8.36 3.57 26.13
C THR A 964 8.43 2.18 25.51
N SER A 965 8.96 2.09 24.29
CA SER A 965 9.28 0.83 23.62
C SER A 965 10.63 0.24 24.08
N GLU A 966 11.36 0.95 24.95
CA GLU A 966 12.65 0.51 25.47
C GLU A 966 12.50 -0.62 26.49
N MET A 967 13.25 -1.69 26.24
CA MET A 967 13.27 -2.90 27.05
C MET A 967 14.62 -3.00 27.77
N VAL A 968 14.61 -3.43 29.03
CA VAL A 968 15.81 -3.62 29.86
C VAL A 968 15.85 -5.00 30.48
N LEU A 969 17.06 -5.51 30.73
CA LEU A 969 17.27 -6.80 31.39
C LEU A 969 16.73 -6.75 32.82
N ASP A 970 15.95 -7.77 33.20
CA ASP A 970 15.49 -7.97 34.57
C ASP A 970 15.69 -9.42 35.01
N THR A 971 16.87 -9.70 35.55
CA THR A 971 17.25 -11.03 36.06
C THR A 971 16.35 -11.53 37.19
N GLY A 972 15.55 -10.67 37.82
CA GLY A 972 14.59 -11.07 38.85
C GLY A 972 13.43 -11.93 38.31
N LEU A 973 13.08 -11.78 37.02
CA LEU A 973 12.04 -12.58 36.36
C LEU A 973 12.46 -14.05 36.14
N CYS A 974 13.77 -14.31 36.08
CA CYS A 974 14.33 -15.65 35.96
C CYS A 974 15.57 -15.80 36.85
N PRO A 975 15.37 -15.99 38.17
CA PRO A 975 16.44 -15.87 39.15
C PRO A 975 17.38 -17.08 39.14
N ARG A 976 18.59 -16.88 38.63
CA ARG A 976 19.66 -17.91 38.64
C ARG A 976 20.01 -18.37 40.06
N GLU A 977 19.89 -17.50 41.05
CA GLU A 977 20.10 -17.82 42.48
C GLU A 977 19.16 -18.91 43.01
N LYS A 978 17.99 -19.08 42.38
CA LYS A 978 17.01 -20.12 42.71
C LYS A 978 17.10 -21.33 41.77
N ASN A 979 18.20 -21.49 41.04
CA ASN A 979 18.44 -22.53 40.03
C ASN A 979 17.46 -22.52 38.85
N TYR A 980 16.86 -21.38 38.53
CA TYR A 980 16.10 -21.23 37.29
C TYR A 980 17.06 -21.09 36.10
N GLU A 981 16.72 -21.73 34.98
CA GLU A 981 17.55 -21.73 33.77
C GLU A 981 16.86 -20.95 32.64
N TRP A 982 17.60 -20.00 32.05
CA TRP A 982 17.12 -19.21 30.93
C TRP A 982 17.42 -19.90 29.60
N SER A 983 16.39 -20.05 28.76
CA SER A 983 16.47 -20.69 27.44
C SER A 983 15.95 -19.73 26.37
N PHE A 984 16.83 -19.33 25.44
CA PHE A 984 16.48 -18.42 24.35
C PHE A 984 16.66 -19.00 22.95
N ILE A 985 17.54 -19.98 22.76
CA ILE A 985 17.79 -20.61 21.44
C ILE A 985 17.15 -22.00 21.37
N HIS A 986 17.42 -22.84 22.37
CA HIS A 986 16.91 -24.20 22.45
C HIS A 986 16.15 -24.39 23.75
N CYS A 987 15.11 -25.23 23.70
CA CYS A 987 14.38 -25.60 24.89
C CYS A 987 15.23 -26.48 25.81
N PRO A 988 14.96 -26.45 27.13
CA PRO A 988 15.50 -27.43 28.05
C PRO A 988 15.18 -28.84 27.56
N ALA A 989 16.13 -29.74 27.78
CA ALA A 989 16.03 -31.13 27.34
C ALA A 989 14.73 -31.82 27.84
N CYS A 990 14.38 -31.58 29.11
CA CYS A 990 13.18 -32.15 29.70
C CYS A 990 11.96 -31.27 29.45
N GLN A 991 10.93 -31.84 28.80
CA GLN A 991 9.70 -31.14 28.43
C GLN A 991 8.44 -31.95 28.80
N CYS A 992 8.39 -32.60 29.96
CA CYS A 992 7.27 -33.45 30.37
C CYS A 992 6.02 -32.71 30.88
N ASN A 993 5.89 -31.42 30.55
CA ASN A 993 4.78 -30.55 30.95
C ASN A 993 4.44 -30.59 32.45
N GLY A 994 5.38 -30.95 33.34
CA GLY A 994 5.10 -31.04 34.77
C GLY A 994 4.49 -32.34 35.27
N HIS A 995 4.27 -33.32 34.38
CA HIS A 995 3.59 -34.57 34.69
C HIS A 995 4.52 -35.79 34.72
N SER A 996 5.81 -35.58 34.48
CA SER A 996 6.84 -36.60 34.64
C SER A 996 8.21 -35.95 34.81
N THR A 997 9.22 -36.75 35.16
CA THR A 997 10.64 -36.39 35.13
C THR A 997 11.32 -37.11 33.98
N CYS A 998 12.41 -36.55 33.45
CA CYS A 998 13.12 -37.15 32.32
C CYS A 998 14.27 -38.05 32.76
N ILE A 999 14.41 -39.22 32.11
CA ILE A 999 15.63 -40.05 32.13
C ILE A 999 16.43 -39.73 30.87
N ASN A 1000 17.76 -39.56 31.00
CA ASN A 1000 18.66 -39.32 29.87
C ASN A 1000 18.18 -38.14 28.98
N THR A 1001 17.79 -37.07 29.68
CA THR A 1001 17.52 -35.70 29.23
C THR A 1001 16.24 -35.45 28.39
N ASN A 1002 15.78 -36.32 27.48
CA ASN A 1002 14.65 -35.98 26.58
C ASN A 1002 13.41 -36.91 26.65
N VAL A 1003 13.43 -38.00 27.41
CA VAL A 1003 12.33 -38.99 27.46
C VAL A 1003 11.64 -38.96 28.81
N CYS A 1004 10.32 -38.74 28.82
CA CYS A 1004 9.50 -38.82 30.02
C CYS A 1004 9.34 -40.28 30.45
N GLU A 1005 9.62 -40.58 31.72
CA GLU A 1005 9.53 -41.94 32.25
C GLU A 1005 8.13 -42.54 32.05
N GLN A 1006 7.15 -41.89 32.70
CA GLN A 1006 5.74 -42.26 32.72
C GLN A 1006 4.90 -41.02 33.04
N CYS A 1007 3.90 -40.73 32.22
CA CYS A 1007 3.02 -39.58 32.41
C CYS A 1007 2.06 -39.80 33.59
N LYS A 1008 2.06 -38.85 34.52
CA LYS A 1008 1.18 -38.83 35.71
C LYS A 1008 0.01 -37.87 35.47
N ASN A 1009 -0.87 -37.73 36.47
CA ASN A 1009 -2.02 -36.79 36.43
C ASN A 1009 -2.95 -36.98 35.21
N LEU A 1010 -3.21 -38.22 34.81
CA LEU A 1010 -4.18 -38.55 33.74
C LEU A 1010 -3.75 -38.01 32.36
N THR A 1011 -2.44 -37.89 32.14
CA THR A 1011 -1.85 -37.42 30.88
C THR A 1011 -1.17 -38.55 30.11
N THR A 1012 -0.98 -38.33 28.81
CA THR A 1012 -0.34 -39.25 27.86
C THR A 1012 0.37 -38.45 26.76
N GLY A 1013 1.12 -39.14 25.92
CA GLY A 1013 1.99 -38.55 24.89
C GLY A 1013 3.47 -38.67 25.24
N LYS A 1014 4.35 -38.28 24.31
CA LYS A 1014 5.81 -38.40 24.51
C LYS A 1014 6.35 -37.42 25.55
N HIS A 1015 5.63 -36.32 25.73
CA HIS A 1015 5.94 -35.18 26.59
C HIS A 1015 4.82 -34.92 27.61
N CYS A 1016 3.91 -35.88 27.80
CA CYS A 1016 2.73 -35.75 28.65
C CYS A 1016 1.85 -34.55 28.28
N GLU A 1017 1.75 -34.28 26.98
CA GLU A 1017 1.16 -33.09 26.37
C GLU A 1017 -0.36 -33.21 26.12
N SER A 1018 -0.94 -34.40 26.29
CA SER A 1018 -2.36 -34.67 26.03
C SER A 1018 -3.02 -35.38 27.21
N CYS A 1019 -4.32 -35.20 27.39
CA CYS A 1019 -5.08 -35.98 28.36
C CYS A 1019 -5.24 -37.43 27.90
N MET A 1020 -5.27 -38.38 28.83
CA MET A 1020 -5.58 -39.78 28.54
C MET A 1020 -7.00 -39.92 27.94
N PRO A 1021 -7.27 -40.94 27.11
CA PRO A 1021 -8.63 -41.21 26.61
C PRO A 1021 -9.65 -41.30 27.75
N GLY A 1022 -10.78 -40.60 27.62
CA GLY A 1022 -11.80 -40.48 28.68
C GLY A 1022 -11.61 -39.27 29.60
N TYR A 1023 -10.57 -38.46 29.37
CA TYR A 1023 -10.30 -37.21 30.05
C TYR A 1023 -10.11 -36.07 29.02
N TYR A 1024 -10.39 -34.84 29.43
CA TYR A 1024 -10.24 -33.65 28.62
C TYR A 1024 -9.64 -32.48 29.40
N GLY A 1025 -9.01 -31.55 28.70
CA GLY A 1025 -8.39 -30.37 29.30
C GLY A 1025 -7.14 -29.95 28.54
N ASN A 1026 -6.33 -29.11 29.18
CA ASN A 1026 -5.04 -28.68 28.63
C ASN A 1026 -3.94 -28.94 29.68
N PRO A 1027 -3.23 -30.09 29.60
CA PRO A 1027 -2.21 -30.46 30.58
C PRO A 1027 -0.87 -29.72 30.39
N THR A 1028 -0.75 -28.83 29.42
CA THR A 1028 0.52 -28.13 29.19
C THR A 1028 0.94 -27.29 30.41
N ASN A 1029 2.23 -27.34 30.73
CA ASN A 1029 2.86 -26.60 31.84
C ASN A 1029 2.25 -26.86 33.24
N GLY A 1030 1.84 -28.09 33.52
CA GLY A 1030 1.23 -28.48 34.79
C GLY A 1030 -0.25 -28.16 34.87
N GLY A 1031 -0.93 -28.02 33.72
CA GLY A 1031 -2.37 -27.95 33.65
C GLY A 1031 -3.03 -29.28 34.03
N GLU A 1032 -4.35 -29.29 34.16
CA GLU A 1032 -5.09 -30.44 34.68
C GLU A 1032 -5.98 -31.07 33.60
N CYS A 1033 -6.22 -32.37 33.74
CA CYS A 1033 -7.14 -33.15 32.92
C CYS A 1033 -8.31 -33.61 33.79
N GLU A 1034 -9.54 -33.35 33.32
CA GLU A 1034 -10.77 -33.72 34.00
C GLU A 1034 -11.45 -34.89 33.28
N ALA A 1035 -12.23 -35.69 34.01
CA ALA A 1035 -12.97 -36.80 33.42
C ALA A 1035 -14.10 -36.30 32.50
N CYS A 1036 -14.30 -36.97 31.37
CA CYS A 1036 -15.42 -36.66 30.47
C CYS A 1036 -16.77 -36.82 31.18
N VAL A 1037 -17.62 -35.79 31.15
CA VAL A 1037 -18.98 -35.84 31.70
C VAL A 1037 -19.99 -35.95 30.56
N CYS A 1038 -20.33 -37.19 30.20
CA CYS A 1038 -21.24 -37.51 29.07
C CYS A 1038 -22.57 -38.11 29.51
N ASN A 1039 -23.00 -37.85 30.76
CA ASN A 1039 -24.28 -38.28 31.32
C ASN A 1039 -24.61 -39.78 31.15
N GLY A 1040 -23.60 -40.66 31.16
CA GLY A 1040 -23.77 -42.11 31.01
C GLY A 1040 -24.04 -42.61 29.58
N HIS A 1041 -23.98 -41.73 28.57
CA HIS A 1041 -24.26 -42.05 27.17
C HIS A 1041 -23.02 -42.12 26.26
N ALA A 1042 -21.84 -41.85 26.82
CA ALA A 1042 -20.53 -42.07 26.24
C ALA A 1042 -19.47 -42.10 27.36
N ASN A 1043 -18.32 -42.73 27.10
CA ASN A 1043 -17.16 -42.70 28.00
C ASN A 1043 -15.96 -41.98 27.36
N LEU A 1044 -16.12 -41.52 26.11
CA LEU A 1044 -15.08 -40.85 25.33
C LEU A 1044 -15.59 -39.47 24.90
N CYS A 1045 -14.73 -38.48 25.10
CA CYS A 1045 -14.95 -37.13 24.62
C CYS A 1045 -13.68 -36.62 23.92
N GLU A 1046 -13.85 -35.54 23.16
CA GLU A 1046 -12.76 -34.84 22.52
C GLU A 1046 -11.79 -34.29 23.59
N MET A 1047 -10.52 -34.68 23.48
CA MET A 1047 -9.50 -34.49 24.53
C MET A 1047 -9.21 -33.03 24.89
N GLN A 1048 -9.53 -32.07 24.02
CA GLN A 1048 -9.32 -30.64 24.28
C GLN A 1048 -10.58 -29.92 24.76
N THR A 1049 -11.75 -30.28 24.24
CA THR A 1049 -13.00 -29.52 24.43
C THR A 1049 -13.96 -30.18 25.41
N GLY A 1050 -13.78 -31.47 25.70
CA GLY A 1050 -14.71 -32.25 26.51
C GLY A 1050 -15.98 -32.69 25.77
N LYS A 1051 -16.06 -32.44 24.46
CA LYS A 1051 -17.25 -32.78 23.67
C LYS A 1051 -17.42 -34.29 23.50
N CYS A 1052 -18.54 -34.81 23.97
CA CYS A 1052 -18.80 -36.24 24.02
C CYS A 1052 -19.17 -36.85 22.66
N HIS A 1053 -18.64 -38.04 22.39
CA HIS A 1053 -19.05 -38.85 21.25
C HIS A 1053 -20.24 -39.73 21.62
N CYS A 1054 -21.46 -39.19 21.55
CA CYS A 1054 -22.67 -39.88 21.99
C CYS A 1054 -22.91 -41.18 21.21
N THR A 1055 -22.81 -42.33 21.90
CA THR A 1055 -23.00 -43.66 21.27
C THR A 1055 -24.45 -44.13 21.31
N THR A 1056 -25.27 -43.54 22.19
CA THR A 1056 -26.69 -43.91 22.32
C THR A 1056 -27.54 -43.28 21.20
N LYS A 1057 -28.23 -44.13 20.43
CA LYS A 1057 -29.05 -43.72 19.28
C LYS A 1057 -30.17 -42.76 19.72
N GLY A 1058 -30.25 -41.60 19.08
CA GLY A 1058 -31.26 -40.58 19.38
C GLY A 1058 -30.87 -39.61 20.51
N ILE A 1059 -29.61 -39.59 20.95
CA ILE A 1059 -29.09 -38.62 21.93
C ILE A 1059 -28.03 -37.73 21.26
N LYS A 1060 -28.07 -36.43 21.54
CA LYS A 1060 -27.22 -35.38 20.97
C LYS A 1060 -26.86 -34.32 22.03
N GLY A 1061 -26.07 -33.33 21.65
CA GLY A 1061 -25.57 -32.28 22.53
C GLY A 1061 -24.14 -32.56 22.99
N ASP A 1062 -23.41 -31.52 23.39
CA ASP A 1062 -21.97 -31.61 23.64
C ASP A 1062 -21.60 -32.49 24.85
N GLN A 1063 -22.56 -32.78 25.74
CA GLN A 1063 -22.45 -33.70 26.88
C GLN A 1063 -23.46 -34.85 26.81
N CYS A 1064 -24.04 -35.13 25.62
CA CYS A 1064 -25.10 -36.13 25.44
C CYS A 1064 -26.34 -35.91 26.32
N GLN A 1065 -26.69 -34.65 26.55
CA GLN A 1065 -27.76 -34.22 27.44
C GLN A 1065 -29.11 -33.98 26.73
N LEU A 1066 -29.15 -34.05 25.40
CA LEU A 1066 -30.35 -33.75 24.61
C LEU A 1066 -30.89 -35.00 23.90
N ALA A 1067 -32.20 -35.21 23.92
CA ALA A 1067 -32.84 -36.17 23.02
C ALA A 1067 -32.96 -35.55 21.61
N GLY A 1068 -32.53 -36.28 20.59
CA GLY A 1068 -32.71 -35.94 19.19
C GLY A 1068 -34.03 -36.47 18.64
N SER A 1069 -34.85 -35.61 18.06
CA SER A 1069 -35.96 -36.02 17.19
C SER A 1069 -35.39 -36.51 15.85
N SER A 1070 -35.46 -37.82 15.58
CA SER A 1070 -35.28 -38.33 14.22
C SER A 1070 -36.60 -38.14 13.45
N PRO A 1071 -36.61 -37.63 12.21
CA PRO A 1071 -37.84 -37.40 11.45
C PRO A 1071 -38.56 -38.69 11.02
N LEU A 1072 -37.98 -39.88 11.24
CA LEU A 1072 -38.45 -41.09 10.57
C LEU A 1072 -39.42 -41.95 11.37
N HIS A 1073 -39.48 -41.94 12.70
CA HIS A 1073 -40.49 -42.70 13.47
C HIS A 1073 -40.95 -41.86 14.67
N GLY A 1074 -42.24 -41.48 14.69
CA GLY A 1074 -42.83 -40.48 15.60
C GLY A 1074 -42.96 -40.90 17.07
N GLY A 1075 -41.85 -41.00 17.81
CA GLY A 1075 -41.84 -41.10 19.26
C GLY A 1075 -41.31 -39.82 19.92
N GLN A 1076 -42.13 -39.13 20.73
CA GLN A 1076 -41.64 -38.07 21.61
C GLN A 1076 -40.93 -38.68 22.83
N CYS A 1077 -39.63 -38.45 22.97
CA CYS A 1077 -38.89 -38.72 24.20
C CYS A 1077 -38.87 -37.48 25.09
N ARG A 1078 -39.14 -37.63 26.39
CA ARG A 1078 -39.03 -36.55 27.39
C ARG A 1078 -37.79 -36.75 28.25
N THR A 1079 -37.03 -35.67 28.46
CA THR A 1079 -35.89 -35.62 29.39
C THR A 1079 -36.38 -35.38 30.81
N VAL A 1080 -36.00 -36.23 31.76
CA VAL A 1080 -36.27 -36.07 33.19
C VAL A 1080 -34.93 -35.90 33.91
N TRP A 1081 -34.81 -34.82 34.68
CA TRP A 1081 -33.63 -34.52 35.48
C TRP A 1081 -33.85 -35.01 36.92
N LEU A 1082 -33.09 -36.02 37.34
CA LEU A 1082 -32.95 -36.41 38.74
C LEU A 1082 -31.60 -35.88 39.25
N ARG A 1083 -31.48 -35.65 40.58
CA ARG A 1083 -30.38 -34.89 41.20
C ARG A 1083 -28.97 -35.27 40.71
N ASP A 1084 -28.74 -36.51 40.29
CA ASP A 1084 -27.44 -37.00 39.79
C ASP A 1084 -27.53 -37.80 38.45
N ALA A 1085 -28.64 -37.75 37.70
CA ALA A 1085 -28.79 -38.48 36.44
C ALA A 1085 -29.83 -37.90 35.46
N VAL A 1086 -29.54 -37.96 34.16
CA VAL A 1086 -30.48 -37.65 33.07
C VAL A 1086 -31.15 -38.94 32.60
N ILE A 1087 -32.47 -39.02 32.67
CA ILE A 1087 -33.25 -40.19 32.19
C ILE A 1087 -34.14 -39.77 31.03
N PHE A 1088 -34.05 -40.49 29.91
CA PHE A 1088 -34.91 -40.30 28.74
C PHE A 1088 -36.05 -41.30 28.73
N ILE A 1089 -37.29 -40.82 28.81
CA ILE A 1089 -38.50 -41.66 28.72
C ILE A 1089 -39.07 -41.56 27.31
N CYS A 1090 -39.04 -42.66 26.56
CA CYS A 1090 -39.55 -42.75 25.19
C CYS A 1090 -40.79 -43.65 25.14
N LYS A 1091 -41.89 -43.20 24.51
CA LYS A 1091 -43.07 -44.06 24.23
C LYS A 1091 -42.76 -44.94 23.00
N GLY A 1092 -42.69 -46.26 23.18
CA GLY A 1092 -42.62 -47.22 22.08
C GLY A 1092 -44.00 -47.85 21.81
N HIS A 1093 -44.49 -47.78 20.57
CA HIS A 1093 -45.56 -48.65 20.09
C HIS A 1093 -44.95 -49.97 19.64
N THR A 1094 -45.38 -51.08 20.23
CA THR A 1094 -45.01 -52.44 19.86
C THR A 1094 -45.79 -52.89 18.62
N GLU A 1095 -45.08 -53.18 17.52
CA GLU A 1095 -45.56 -54.11 16.49
C GLU A 1095 -44.48 -55.17 16.23
N LEU A 1096 -44.83 -56.43 16.53
CA LEU A 1096 -44.14 -57.63 16.07
C LEU A 1096 -44.46 -57.84 14.58
N PRO A 1097 -43.53 -58.42 13.81
CA PRO A 1097 -43.94 -59.59 13.05
C PRO A 1097 -42.97 -60.78 13.15
N LYS A 1098 -43.58 -61.94 12.95
CA LYS A 1098 -43.01 -63.28 12.92
C LYS A 1098 -42.06 -63.47 11.71
N LYS A 1099 -41.05 -64.32 11.98
CA LYS A 1099 -40.04 -64.96 11.11
C LYS A 1099 -38.81 -64.12 10.78
#